data_AF-A0A7X6XGC7-F1
#
_entry.id   AF-A0A7X6XGC7-F1
#
_cell.length_a   1.000
_cell.length_b   1.000
_cell.length_c   1.000
_cell.angle_alpha   90.00
_cell.angle_beta   90.00
_cell.angle_gamma   90.00
#
_symmetry.space_group_name_H-M   'P 1'
#
loop_
_entity.id
_entity.type
_entity.pdbx_description
1 polymer ?
#
loop_
_entity_poly.entity_id
_entity_poly.type
_entity_poly.pdbx_seq_one_letter_code
_entity_poly.pdbx_strand_id
1 'polypeptide(L)'
;MQPTYQRNYKNDGLSVRAMIQSVSEYKMHWHNDMEFILVLEGSLMVGIGENTFTLSKDEIILINPHEVHTTRKTKEDNVLLVVQIDPQFYNSVFPDFNKVKFKCTALKQKENQQLALVIKSYLAHIVWELNKQKAGFELKIGSYLYQLGEYLLNNCPHKSIEKDLSLRDTELERITRIVRYIKENSHKKITLSEIAKMEHLNYHYLSHFIKGTLGLSFSEFLNSIRLDTAENLLITTDDSIISISNKSGFSNVSSFNTLFKNEHEITPTEFRKKSKAVTISPPRKSASYLDVNQDHALESLFKYLGKDNINTNQKAPTNHKPYTKTFVDTKQKGKTFSKHWQNLTTFSRASEGLRAKWQRQLTALQRDIDFNYIRFHGIFMDDMMVYNHDKDGNVVYNWTSTDDLIDTFLDNGLKPFFDMTFMPDLLKKSDHTIFWWKGNISPPNDIELWKDMVRAFVVHCINRYGLSEVNKWYFEVWNEPELEYAFWAGSQQEYFDFFKSTFNTIKEVSQEIKVGGPSITHGSILSGNWLEEFLEFSKNNNLHLDFVSVHIFPEYIPTSEYLAAQELVLKGEPLNNVISGLKLVYHDEDHTKTVLDTLNNTIADILDYKVEVHVTEWNASSVYGNLISDTCYLATYIVKNALETIGKIDSLGYWSFTDLMEEHKLGVSHFHGGYGLINKDGLKKPSYNAFTLLKKLGTEVVSQGENFIITRDGDSIQVLAYNYTHFDELFKHGESSHLSNKDRYSIYKHKDDLKVQINLTEIAGEYKLTKYQLDRNHGSVYDEWINMGAPENMTKSEISYLKAQSEIHKTVRDQVIESQFNVEMTIPAHGIKLVVLEKKY
;
A
#
# COMPACT_ATOMS: atom_id res chain seq x y z
N MET A 1 -0.78 10.37 -30.20
CA MET A 1 -1.55 10.62 -28.93
C MET A 1 -2.02 9.31 -28.32
N GLN A 2 -1.52 9.02 -27.12
CA GLN A 2 -1.70 7.78 -26.35
C GLN A 2 -2.86 7.89 -25.34
N PRO A 3 -3.36 6.78 -24.77
CA PRO A 3 -4.25 6.83 -23.61
C PRO A 3 -3.71 7.81 -22.56
N THR A 4 -4.60 8.55 -21.90
CA THR A 4 -4.21 9.53 -20.87
C THR A 4 -3.44 8.85 -19.73
N TYR A 5 -3.70 7.55 -19.51
CA TYR A 5 -3.00 6.64 -18.60
C TYR A 5 -3.37 5.17 -18.94
N GLN A 6 -2.47 4.21 -18.73
CA GLN A 6 -2.67 2.78 -19.07
C GLN A 6 -2.00 1.84 -18.05
N ARG A 7 -2.78 0.98 -17.38
CA ARG A 7 -2.26 -0.13 -16.54
C ARG A 7 -2.31 -1.44 -17.33
N ASN A 8 -1.17 -2.10 -17.51
CA ASN A 8 -1.06 -3.35 -18.27
C ASN A 8 -0.94 -4.57 -17.35
N TYR A 9 -1.84 -5.54 -17.48
CA TYR A 9 -1.70 -6.87 -16.88
C TYR A 9 -0.97 -7.81 -17.85
N LYS A 10 0.19 -7.37 -18.38
CA LYS A 10 0.96 -8.16 -19.35
C LYS A 10 1.78 -9.24 -18.64
N ASN A 11 1.73 -10.45 -19.19
CA ASN A 11 2.75 -11.47 -19.00
C ASN A 11 3.30 -11.83 -20.39
N ASP A 12 4.61 -11.78 -20.59
CA ASP A 12 5.25 -12.10 -21.86
C ASP A 12 5.10 -13.61 -22.12
N GLY A 13 4.04 -13.99 -22.86
CA GLY A 13 3.74 -15.38 -23.21
C GLY A 13 2.26 -15.77 -23.24
N LEU A 14 1.35 -14.93 -22.74
CA LEU A 14 -0.09 -15.18 -22.79
C LEU A 14 -0.75 -14.56 -24.03
N SER A 15 -1.70 -15.29 -24.63
CA SER A 15 -2.53 -14.82 -25.76
C SER A 15 -3.64 -13.83 -25.36
N VAL A 16 -3.57 -13.25 -24.16
CA VAL A 16 -4.52 -12.26 -23.64
C VAL A 16 -3.80 -11.12 -22.95
N ARG A 17 -4.29 -9.91 -23.16
CA ARG A 17 -3.83 -8.68 -22.51
C ARG A 17 -5.04 -7.96 -21.94
N ALA A 18 -5.02 -7.69 -20.64
CA ALA A 18 -6.02 -6.84 -19.99
C ALA A 18 -5.39 -5.49 -19.62
N MET A 19 -6.16 -4.43 -19.77
CA MET A 19 -5.74 -3.07 -19.46
C MET A 19 -6.88 -2.30 -18.83
N ILE A 20 -6.58 -1.47 -17.83
CA ILE A 20 -7.52 -0.47 -17.33
C ILE A 20 -7.00 0.90 -17.76
N GLN A 21 -7.86 1.69 -18.40
CA GLN A 21 -7.49 2.97 -18.99
C GLN A 21 -8.64 3.97 -19.01
N SER A 22 -8.29 5.26 -19.08
CA SER A 22 -9.19 6.32 -19.60
C SER A 22 -8.79 6.68 -21.02
N VAL A 23 -9.77 7.07 -21.82
CA VAL A 23 -9.53 7.63 -23.15
C VAL A 23 -10.17 9.01 -23.25
N SER A 24 -9.37 10.00 -23.65
CA SER A 24 -9.91 11.29 -24.14
C SER A 24 -10.30 11.17 -25.62
N GLU A 25 -9.35 10.81 -26.48
CA GLU A 25 -9.63 10.49 -27.88
C GLU A 25 -8.51 9.57 -28.38
N TYR A 26 -8.90 8.48 -29.01
CA TYR A 26 -8.01 7.57 -29.71
C TYR A 26 -8.42 7.54 -31.18
N LYS A 27 -7.49 8.00 -32.03
CA LYS A 27 -7.70 8.15 -33.48
C LYS A 27 -7.93 6.78 -34.14
N MET A 28 -8.42 6.82 -35.38
CA MET A 28 -8.79 5.64 -36.16
C MET A 28 -7.64 4.64 -36.26
N HIS A 29 -7.86 3.41 -35.80
CA HIS A 29 -6.85 2.35 -35.77
C HIS A 29 -7.49 0.96 -35.92
N TRP A 30 -6.67 -0.06 -36.13
CA TRP A 30 -7.06 -1.47 -36.17
C TRP A 30 -5.91 -2.35 -35.68
N HIS A 31 -6.25 -3.54 -35.18
CA HIS A 31 -5.28 -4.56 -34.75
C HIS A 31 -5.83 -5.97 -35.01
N ASN A 32 -4.97 -6.98 -34.86
CA ASN A 32 -5.34 -8.38 -35.09
C ASN A 32 -6.10 -9.01 -33.92
N ASP A 33 -6.04 -8.40 -32.73
CA ASP A 33 -6.67 -8.95 -31.54
C ASP A 33 -8.19 -8.75 -31.58
N MET A 34 -8.92 -9.73 -31.04
CA MET A 34 -10.32 -9.55 -30.65
C MET A 34 -10.34 -8.72 -29.37
N GLU A 35 -11.08 -7.61 -29.36
CA GLU A 35 -11.06 -6.65 -28.25
C GLU A 35 -12.43 -6.51 -27.59
N PHE A 36 -12.44 -6.57 -26.26
CA PHE A 36 -13.57 -6.21 -25.42
C PHE A 36 -13.28 -4.88 -24.74
N ILE A 37 -14.19 -3.90 -24.89
CA ILE A 37 -14.17 -2.68 -24.09
C ILE A 37 -15.41 -2.68 -23.19
N LEU A 38 -15.18 -2.80 -21.89
CA LEU A 38 -16.21 -2.67 -20.86
C LEU A 38 -16.07 -1.31 -20.18
N VAL A 39 -17.15 -0.54 -20.17
CA VAL A 39 -17.19 0.74 -19.44
C VAL A 39 -17.41 0.43 -17.98
N LEU A 40 -16.35 0.55 -17.19
CA LEU A 40 -16.41 0.35 -15.75
C LEU A 40 -17.07 1.56 -15.08
N GLU A 41 -16.77 2.77 -15.57
CA GLU A 41 -17.36 4.04 -15.12
C GLU A 41 -17.48 5.09 -16.23
N GLY A 42 -18.46 5.99 -16.07
CA GLY A 42 -18.73 7.08 -17.01
C GLY A 42 -19.34 6.61 -18.33
N SER A 43 -18.92 7.23 -19.43
CA SER A 43 -19.39 6.87 -20.78
C SER A 43 -18.34 7.06 -21.88
N LEU A 44 -18.45 6.25 -22.93
CA LEU A 44 -17.51 6.21 -24.05
C LEU A 44 -18.26 6.21 -25.38
N MET A 45 -17.73 6.94 -26.37
CA MET A 45 -18.15 6.83 -27.75
C MET A 45 -17.16 5.97 -28.53
N VAL A 46 -17.64 4.95 -29.24
CA VAL A 46 -16.84 4.03 -30.04
C VAL A 46 -17.34 4.04 -31.48
N GLY A 47 -16.49 4.42 -32.43
CA GLY A 47 -16.77 4.29 -33.86
C GLY A 47 -16.25 2.97 -34.39
N ILE A 48 -17.05 2.22 -35.16
CA ILE A 48 -16.63 0.98 -35.85
C ILE A 48 -17.19 1.04 -37.28
N GLY A 49 -16.29 1.20 -38.26
CA GLY A 49 -16.69 1.48 -39.64
C GLY A 49 -17.53 2.77 -39.75
N GLU A 50 -18.72 2.69 -40.32
CA GLU A 50 -19.66 3.82 -40.45
C GLU A 50 -20.57 4.00 -39.22
N ASN A 51 -20.56 3.06 -38.27
CA ASN A 51 -21.43 3.09 -37.10
C ASN A 51 -20.73 3.73 -35.91
N THR A 52 -21.49 4.47 -35.10
CA THR A 52 -21.02 5.03 -33.83
C THR A 52 -21.90 4.53 -32.69
N PHE A 53 -21.27 4.02 -31.64
CA PHE A 53 -21.91 3.51 -30.43
C PHE A 53 -21.57 4.42 -29.25
N THR A 54 -22.56 4.68 -28.39
CA THR A 54 -22.33 5.29 -27.08
C THR A 54 -22.59 4.22 -26.02
N LEU A 55 -21.59 3.99 -25.18
CA LEU A 55 -21.58 3.02 -24.09
C LEU A 55 -21.62 3.77 -22.76
N SER A 56 -22.48 3.31 -21.85
CA SER A 56 -22.56 3.78 -20.47
C SER A 56 -21.98 2.73 -19.51
N LYS A 57 -21.81 3.09 -18.23
CA LYS A 57 -21.40 2.17 -17.15
C LYS A 57 -22.08 0.80 -17.26
N ASP A 58 -21.29 -0.26 -17.09
CA ASP A 58 -21.66 -1.69 -17.20
C ASP A 58 -21.97 -2.23 -18.61
N GLU A 59 -21.90 -1.38 -19.64
CA GLU A 59 -22.04 -1.81 -21.04
C GLU A 59 -20.69 -2.22 -21.64
N ILE A 60 -20.74 -3.20 -22.53
CA ILE A 60 -19.57 -3.81 -23.17
C ILE A 60 -19.75 -3.82 -24.69
N ILE A 61 -18.65 -3.57 -25.40
CA ILE A 61 -18.56 -3.71 -26.85
C ILE A 61 -17.48 -4.73 -27.21
N LEU A 62 -17.77 -5.56 -28.20
CA LEU A 62 -16.87 -6.50 -28.83
C LEU A 62 -16.46 -5.95 -30.20
N ILE A 63 -15.15 -5.82 -30.42
CA ILE A 63 -14.53 -5.41 -31.68
C ILE A 63 -13.86 -6.64 -32.29
N ASN A 64 -14.22 -6.98 -33.53
CA ASN A 64 -13.64 -8.15 -34.20
C ASN A 64 -12.19 -7.85 -34.67
N PRO A 65 -11.37 -8.89 -34.86
CA PRO A 65 -10.08 -8.76 -35.52
C PRO A 65 -10.15 -7.94 -36.81
N HIS A 66 -9.19 -7.04 -37.01
CA HIS A 66 -9.05 -6.18 -38.19
C HIS A 66 -10.20 -5.16 -38.40
N GLU A 67 -11.12 -4.99 -37.46
CA GLU A 67 -12.11 -3.91 -37.55
C GLU A 67 -11.47 -2.56 -37.21
N VAL A 68 -11.62 -1.62 -38.13
CA VAL A 68 -11.19 -0.24 -37.94
C VAL A 68 -12.13 0.44 -36.95
N HIS A 69 -11.58 0.99 -35.88
CA HIS A 69 -12.35 1.61 -34.82
C HIS A 69 -11.68 2.87 -34.24
N THR A 70 -12.50 3.69 -33.59
CA THR A 70 -12.12 4.90 -32.84
C THR A 70 -12.75 4.85 -31.45
N THR A 71 -12.10 5.47 -30.46
CA THR A 71 -12.69 5.65 -29.13
C THR A 71 -12.56 7.11 -28.72
N ARG A 72 -13.61 7.70 -28.19
CA ARG A 72 -13.63 9.12 -27.81
C ARG A 72 -14.47 9.30 -26.56
N LYS A 73 -13.99 10.12 -25.63
CA LYS A 73 -14.78 10.49 -24.44
C LYS A 73 -16.06 11.21 -24.86
N THR A 74 -17.09 11.04 -24.04
CA THR A 74 -18.31 11.84 -24.14
C THR A 74 -18.07 13.17 -23.40
N LYS A 75 -19.13 13.77 -22.86
CA LYS A 75 -19.00 14.90 -21.92
C LYS A 75 -18.60 14.44 -20.51
N GLU A 76 -18.67 13.14 -20.24
CA GLU A 76 -18.25 12.52 -18.98
C GLU A 76 -16.84 11.95 -19.12
N ASP A 77 -16.11 11.91 -18.02
CA ASP A 77 -14.88 11.12 -17.93
C ASP A 77 -15.22 9.62 -17.99
N ASN A 78 -14.21 8.77 -18.24
CA ASN A 78 -14.42 7.33 -18.37
C ASN A 78 -13.29 6.50 -17.77
N VAL A 79 -13.66 5.32 -17.28
CA VAL A 79 -12.74 4.24 -16.92
C VAL A 79 -13.19 2.96 -17.62
N LEU A 80 -12.26 2.33 -18.33
CA LEU A 80 -12.52 1.22 -19.23
C LEU A 80 -11.66 0.02 -18.86
N LEU A 81 -12.25 -1.17 -18.83
CA LEU A 81 -11.49 -2.42 -19.00
C LEU A 81 -11.40 -2.71 -20.49
N VAL A 82 -10.17 -2.81 -21.00
CA VAL A 82 -9.88 -3.29 -22.35
C VAL A 82 -9.20 -4.64 -22.27
N VAL A 83 -9.84 -5.68 -22.82
CA VAL A 83 -9.27 -7.02 -22.91
C VAL A 83 -9.06 -7.38 -24.37
N GLN A 84 -7.80 -7.53 -24.77
CA GLN A 84 -7.38 -7.95 -26.11
C GLN A 84 -6.98 -9.42 -26.07
N ILE A 85 -7.57 -10.23 -26.94
CA ILE A 85 -7.29 -11.67 -27.06
C ILE A 85 -6.77 -11.94 -28.46
N ASP A 86 -5.61 -12.59 -28.56
CA ASP A 86 -5.06 -13.04 -29.84
C ASP A 86 -5.93 -14.20 -30.37
N PRO A 87 -6.62 -14.05 -31.51
CA PRO A 87 -7.49 -15.08 -32.06
C PRO A 87 -6.74 -16.37 -32.43
N GLN A 88 -5.41 -16.34 -32.59
CA GLN A 88 -4.61 -17.55 -32.82
C GLN A 88 -4.71 -18.56 -31.67
N PHE A 89 -5.02 -18.11 -30.45
CA PHE A 89 -5.25 -18.98 -29.31
C PHE A 89 -6.33 -20.04 -29.61
N TYR A 90 -7.43 -19.62 -30.23
CA TYR A 90 -8.57 -20.49 -30.56
C TYR A 90 -8.31 -21.38 -31.77
N ASN A 91 -7.48 -20.94 -32.72
CA ASN A 91 -7.16 -21.70 -33.94
C ASN A 91 -6.56 -23.08 -33.64
N SER A 92 -5.97 -23.28 -32.46
CA SER A 92 -5.45 -24.56 -32.00
C SER A 92 -6.53 -25.65 -31.83
N VAL A 93 -7.78 -25.25 -31.55
CA VAL A 93 -8.90 -26.18 -31.26
C VAL A 93 -10.11 -25.96 -32.17
N PHE A 94 -10.25 -24.76 -32.73
CA PHE A 94 -11.28 -24.41 -33.71
C PHE A 94 -10.58 -23.74 -34.90
N PRO A 95 -10.21 -24.50 -35.95
CA PRO A 95 -9.58 -23.96 -37.14
C PRO A 95 -10.42 -22.82 -37.72
N ASP A 96 -9.75 -21.78 -38.23
CA ASP A 96 -10.40 -20.59 -38.81
C ASP A 96 -11.23 -19.74 -37.84
N PHE A 97 -11.00 -19.84 -36.52
CA PHE A 97 -11.63 -18.93 -35.54
C PHE A 97 -11.36 -17.46 -35.89
N ASN A 98 -10.16 -17.14 -36.36
CA ASN A 98 -9.81 -15.80 -36.85
C ASN A 98 -10.62 -15.31 -38.06
N LYS A 99 -11.38 -16.20 -38.74
CA LYS A 99 -12.31 -15.86 -39.83
C LYS A 99 -13.76 -15.69 -39.36
N VAL A 100 -14.04 -15.93 -38.08
CA VAL A 100 -15.36 -15.76 -37.50
C VAL A 100 -15.58 -14.29 -37.19
N LYS A 101 -16.63 -13.70 -37.79
CA LYS A 101 -17.07 -12.35 -37.48
C LYS A 101 -18.34 -12.37 -36.65
N PHE A 102 -18.23 -11.96 -35.40
CA PHE A 102 -19.33 -11.80 -34.46
C PHE A 102 -20.11 -10.51 -34.76
N LYS A 103 -21.44 -10.60 -34.77
CA LYS A 103 -22.33 -9.47 -35.03
C LYS A 103 -22.88 -8.80 -33.76
N CYS A 104 -22.62 -9.37 -32.59
CA CYS A 104 -23.05 -8.83 -31.31
C CYS A 104 -22.09 -7.73 -30.82
N THR A 105 -21.91 -6.70 -31.63
CA THR A 105 -20.89 -5.66 -31.42
C THR A 105 -21.16 -4.89 -30.13
N ALA A 106 -22.31 -4.22 -29.97
CA ALA A 106 -22.66 -3.50 -28.74
C ALA A 106 -23.67 -4.29 -27.88
N LEU A 107 -23.24 -4.78 -26.73
CA LEU A 107 -24.07 -5.56 -25.80
C LEU A 107 -24.69 -4.63 -24.76
N LYS A 108 -25.78 -3.96 -25.13
CA LYS A 108 -26.53 -3.06 -24.24
C LYS A 108 -27.43 -3.82 -23.27
N GLN A 109 -27.70 -3.21 -22.11
CA GLN A 109 -28.36 -3.87 -20.96
C GLN A 109 -29.72 -4.51 -21.27
N LYS A 110 -30.48 -4.02 -22.27
CA LYS A 110 -31.86 -4.48 -22.54
C LYS A 110 -32.00 -5.61 -23.57
N GLU A 111 -31.09 -5.70 -24.55
CA GLU A 111 -31.27 -6.58 -25.71
C GLU A 111 -30.42 -7.86 -25.64
N ASN A 112 -29.34 -7.86 -24.83
CA ASN A 112 -28.41 -9.00 -24.71
C ASN A 112 -27.92 -9.22 -23.26
N GLN A 113 -28.79 -9.03 -22.27
CA GLN A 113 -28.40 -8.99 -20.86
C GLN A 113 -27.65 -10.24 -20.39
N GLN A 114 -28.15 -11.44 -20.70
CA GLN A 114 -27.52 -12.70 -20.27
C GLN A 114 -26.14 -12.90 -20.92
N LEU A 115 -26.03 -12.64 -22.23
CA LEU A 115 -24.77 -12.74 -22.97
C LEU A 115 -23.71 -11.79 -22.39
N ALA A 116 -24.09 -10.53 -22.12
CA ALA A 116 -23.21 -9.54 -21.52
C ALA A 116 -22.75 -9.93 -20.11
N LEU A 117 -23.64 -10.47 -19.27
CA LEU A 117 -23.32 -10.89 -17.90
C LEU A 117 -22.27 -12.01 -17.88
N VAL A 118 -22.43 -13.03 -18.72
CA VAL A 118 -21.50 -14.16 -18.78
C VAL A 118 -20.13 -13.73 -19.33
N ILE A 119 -20.10 -12.90 -20.39
CA ILE A 119 -18.84 -12.34 -20.89
C ILE A 119 -18.13 -11.54 -19.79
N LYS A 120 -18.84 -10.64 -19.10
CA LYS A 120 -18.27 -9.86 -17.99
C LYS A 120 -17.71 -10.75 -16.87
N SER A 121 -18.37 -11.88 -16.56
CA SER A 121 -17.87 -12.86 -15.61
C SER A 121 -16.54 -13.50 -16.07
N TYR A 122 -16.43 -13.94 -17.32
CA TYR A 122 -15.16 -14.48 -17.83
C TYR A 122 -14.04 -13.44 -17.84
N LEU A 123 -14.33 -12.19 -18.24
CA LEU A 123 -13.35 -11.11 -18.20
C LEU A 123 -12.89 -10.82 -16.77
N ALA A 124 -13.82 -10.80 -15.79
CA ALA A 124 -13.50 -10.62 -14.38
C ALA A 124 -12.59 -11.75 -13.86
N HIS A 125 -12.90 -13.01 -14.21
CA HIS A 125 -12.08 -14.16 -13.83
C HIS A 125 -10.69 -14.14 -14.47
N ILE A 126 -10.55 -13.71 -15.73
CA ILE A 126 -9.25 -13.55 -16.40
C ILE A 126 -8.41 -12.50 -15.67
N VAL A 127 -9.00 -11.33 -15.37
CA VAL A 127 -8.32 -10.25 -14.64
C VAL A 127 -7.93 -10.69 -13.23
N TRP A 128 -8.79 -11.48 -12.56
CA TRP A 128 -8.51 -12.06 -11.25
C TRP A 128 -7.30 -13.00 -11.28
N GLU A 129 -7.24 -13.95 -12.21
CA GLU A 129 -6.11 -14.88 -12.31
C GLU A 129 -4.80 -14.17 -12.70
N LEU A 130 -4.86 -13.15 -13.57
CA LEU A 130 -3.72 -12.30 -13.89
C LEU A 130 -3.17 -11.54 -12.67
N ASN A 131 -4.03 -11.26 -11.69
CA ASN A 131 -3.66 -10.61 -10.43
C ASN A 131 -3.10 -11.60 -9.40
N LYS A 132 -3.76 -12.76 -9.22
CA LYS A 132 -3.37 -13.74 -8.18
C LYS A 132 -2.13 -14.54 -8.54
N GLN A 133 -1.94 -14.83 -9.83
CA GLN A 133 -0.79 -15.57 -10.39
C GLN A 133 -0.43 -16.83 -9.60
N LYS A 134 -1.46 -17.59 -9.17
CA LYS A 134 -1.26 -18.89 -8.54
C LYS A 134 -0.59 -19.85 -9.52
N ALA A 135 0.06 -20.89 -9.01
CA ALA A 135 0.65 -21.92 -9.87
C ALA A 135 -0.37 -22.47 -10.91
N GLY A 136 -0.04 -22.35 -12.20
CA GLY A 136 -0.90 -22.79 -13.30
C GLY A 136 -2.06 -21.83 -13.63
N PHE A 137 -2.01 -20.58 -13.18
CA PHE A 137 -3.01 -19.56 -13.52
C PHE A 137 -3.15 -19.37 -15.03
N GLU A 138 -2.10 -19.63 -15.82
CA GLU A 138 -2.13 -19.60 -17.28
C GLU A 138 -3.09 -20.64 -17.87
N LEU A 139 -3.15 -21.84 -17.27
CA LEU A 139 -4.12 -22.88 -17.64
C LEU A 139 -5.53 -22.46 -17.27
N LYS A 140 -5.70 -21.80 -16.11
CA LYS A 140 -7.00 -21.31 -15.65
C LYS A 140 -7.51 -20.18 -16.56
N ILE A 141 -6.65 -19.23 -16.92
CA ILE A 141 -6.90 -18.21 -17.95
C ILE A 141 -7.26 -18.88 -19.27
N GLY A 142 -6.46 -19.85 -19.74
CA GLY A 142 -6.75 -20.61 -20.94
C GLY A 142 -8.13 -21.29 -20.90
N SER A 143 -8.53 -21.84 -19.75
CA SER A 143 -9.86 -22.42 -19.56
C SER A 143 -10.98 -21.39 -19.67
N TYR A 144 -10.80 -20.18 -19.12
CA TYR A 144 -11.77 -19.09 -19.24
C TYR A 144 -11.82 -18.54 -20.67
N LEU A 145 -10.68 -18.48 -21.36
CA LEU A 145 -10.64 -18.12 -22.78
C LEU A 145 -11.41 -19.14 -23.62
N TYR A 146 -11.17 -20.45 -23.47
CA TYR A 146 -11.92 -21.47 -24.20
C TYR A 146 -13.43 -21.42 -23.91
N GLN A 147 -13.82 -21.24 -22.65
CA GLN A 147 -15.22 -21.05 -22.27
C GLN A 147 -15.82 -19.78 -22.86
N LEU A 148 -15.08 -18.67 -22.89
CA LEU A 148 -15.51 -17.43 -23.51
C LEU A 148 -15.69 -17.62 -25.03
N GLY A 149 -14.72 -18.24 -25.72
CA GLY A 149 -14.79 -18.51 -27.15
C GLY A 149 -15.96 -19.41 -27.53
N GLU A 150 -16.17 -20.51 -26.79
CA GLU A 150 -17.32 -21.41 -26.96
C GLU A 150 -18.65 -20.67 -26.73
N TYR A 151 -18.72 -19.88 -25.66
CA TYR A 151 -19.93 -19.15 -25.31
C TYR A 151 -20.28 -18.12 -26.39
N LEU A 152 -19.29 -17.41 -26.94
CA LEU A 152 -19.47 -16.51 -28.08
C LEU A 152 -19.97 -17.24 -29.32
N LEU A 153 -19.37 -18.38 -29.69
CA LEU A 153 -19.79 -19.17 -30.85
C LEU A 153 -21.25 -19.62 -30.73
N ASN A 154 -21.68 -20.04 -29.54
CA ASN A 154 -23.01 -20.59 -29.32
C ASN A 154 -24.09 -19.53 -29.07
N ASN A 155 -23.73 -18.35 -28.56
CA ASN A 155 -24.70 -17.35 -28.10
C ASN A 155 -24.62 -16.01 -28.86
N CYS A 156 -23.59 -15.78 -29.67
CA CYS A 156 -23.49 -14.60 -30.53
C CYS A 156 -23.73 -14.95 -32.00
N PRO A 157 -24.65 -14.26 -32.70
CA PRO A 157 -24.79 -14.41 -34.14
C PRO A 157 -23.48 -14.08 -34.84
N HIS A 158 -22.95 -15.01 -35.61
CA HIS A 158 -21.69 -14.85 -36.32
C HIS A 158 -21.81 -15.27 -37.78
N LYS A 159 -20.84 -14.87 -38.60
CA LYS A 159 -20.67 -15.37 -39.97
C LYS A 159 -19.23 -15.80 -40.15
N SER A 160 -19.04 -16.99 -40.72
CA SER A 160 -17.77 -17.32 -41.36
C SER A 160 -17.67 -16.48 -42.63
N ILE A 161 -16.56 -15.77 -42.81
CA ILE A 161 -16.30 -15.00 -44.04
C ILE A 161 -15.92 -16.00 -45.13
N GLU A 162 -16.82 -16.84 -45.60
CA GLU A 162 -16.46 -18.03 -46.40
C GLU A 162 -16.66 -17.88 -47.93
N LYS A 163 -17.12 -16.73 -48.44
CA LYS A 163 -17.52 -16.64 -49.87
C LYS A 163 -17.24 -15.34 -50.65
N ASP A 164 -16.58 -14.33 -50.08
CA ASP A 164 -16.19 -13.09 -50.79
C ASP A 164 -14.66 -12.89 -50.83
N LEU A 165 -13.90 -13.89 -50.36
CA LEU A 165 -12.50 -13.78 -49.96
C LEU A 165 -11.50 -13.62 -51.11
N SER A 166 -11.71 -14.19 -52.31
CA SER A 166 -10.63 -14.17 -53.31
C SER A 166 -10.25 -12.77 -53.79
N LEU A 167 -11.19 -11.82 -53.77
CA LEU A 167 -10.93 -10.42 -54.10
C LEU A 167 -10.67 -9.58 -52.86
N ARG A 168 -11.45 -9.73 -51.77
CA ARG A 168 -11.24 -8.92 -50.55
C ARG A 168 -10.02 -9.33 -49.72
N ASP A 169 -9.63 -10.61 -49.66
CA ASP A 169 -8.36 -11.01 -49.01
C ASP A 169 -7.18 -10.48 -49.81
N THR A 170 -7.24 -10.51 -51.15
CA THR A 170 -6.16 -9.92 -51.95
C THR A 170 -6.04 -8.41 -51.75
N GLU A 171 -7.14 -7.72 -51.47
CA GLU A 171 -7.15 -6.28 -51.14
C GLU A 171 -6.69 -6.03 -49.69
N LEU A 172 -7.13 -6.82 -48.71
CA LEU A 172 -6.73 -6.70 -47.29
C LEU A 172 -5.26 -7.07 -47.06
N GLU A 173 -4.78 -8.14 -47.70
CA GLU A 173 -3.37 -8.49 -47.69
C GLU A 173 -2.53 -7.41 -48.39
N ARG A 174 -3.03 -6.90 -49.51
CA ARG A 174 -2.38 -5.81 -50.26
C ARG A 174 -2.28 -4.54 -49.42
N ILE A 175 -3.36 -4.10 -48.77
CA ILE A 175 -3.28 -2.90 -47.93
C ILE A 175 -2.38 -3.13 -46.72
N THR A 176 -2.37 -4.34 -46.14
CA THR A 176 -1.47 -4.69 -45.04
C THR A 176 0.00 -4.64 -45.47
N ARG A 177 0.35 -5.15 -46.66
CA ARG A 177 1.69 -5.04 -47.24
C ARG A 177 2.09 -3.60 -47.53
N ILE A 178 1.18 -2.83 -48.13
CA ILE A 178 1.39 -1.39 -48.42
C ILE A 178 1.64 -0.62 -47.11
N VAL A 179 0.80 -0.81 -46.09
CA VAL A 179 0.94 -0.11 -44.80
C VAL A 179 2.25 -0.50 -44.11
N ARG A 180 2.60 -1.79 -44.10
CA ARG A 180 3.87 -2.26 -43.54
C ARG A 180 5.07 -1.61 -44.24
N TYR A 181 5.08 -1.64 -45.57
CA TYR A 181 6.15 -1.03 -46.36
C TYR A 181 6.28 0.47 -46.08
N ILE A 182 5.16 1.21 -46.00
CA ILE A 182 5.16 2.64 -45.68
C ILE A 182 5.73 2.88 -44.28
N LYS A 183 5.33 2.10 -43.26
CA LYS A 183 5.85 2.24 -41.89
C LYS A 183 7.35 1.97 -41.81
N GLU A 184 7.82 0.90 -42.43
CA GLU A 184 9.24 0.51 -42.40
C GLU A 184 10.14 1.48 -43.18
N ASN A 185 9.61 2.18 -44.19
CA ASN A 185 10.38 3.04 -45.09
C ASN A 185 10.04 4.55 -44.98
N SER A 186 9.22 4.95 -44.00
CA SER A 186 8.74 6.33 -43.83
C SER A 186 9.87 7.37 -43.68
N HIS A 187 10.99 6.97 -43.10
CA HIS A 187 12.20 7.78 -42.90
C HIS A 187 12.97 8.11 -44.20
N LYS A 188 12.62 7.48 -45.33
CA LYS A 188 13.22 7.72 -46.66
C LYS A 188 12.21 8.36 -47.59
N LYS A 189 12.68 8.87 -48.74
CA LYS A 189 11.82 9.33 -49.82
C LYS A 189 11.16 8.12 -50.47
N ILE A 190 9.86 7.95 -50.25
CA ILE A 190 9.03 6.95 -50.93
C ILE A 190 7.96 7.65 -51.77
N THR A 191 7.62 7.07 -52.93
CA THR A 191 6.59 7.62 -53.82
C THR A 191 5.48 6.61 -54.08
N LEU A 192 4.27 7.12 -54.36
CA LEU A 192 3.14 6.27 -54.72
C LEU A 192 3.41 5.45 -55.99
N SER A 193 4.24 5.97 -56.90
CA SER A 193 4.66 5.27 -58.13
C SER A 193 5.52 4.04 -57.84
N GLU A 194 6.38 4.10 -56.81
CA GLU A 194 7.19 2.95 -56.37
C GLU A 194 6.31 1.84 -55.80
N ILE A 195 5.35 2.21 -54.95
CA ILE A 195 4.40 1.25 -54.36
C ILE A 195 3.49 0.65 -55.44
N ALA A 196 3.08 1.47 -56.42
CA ALA A 196 2.32 1.00 -57.57
C ALA A 196 3.10 -0.06 -58.37
N LYS A 197 4.40 0.16 -58.61
CA LYS A 197 5.26 -0.85 -59.25
C LYS A 197 5.44 -2.10 -58.40
N MET A 198 5.64 -1.95 -57.09
CA MET A 198 5.83 -3.06 -56.14
C MET A 198 4.60 -3.97 -56.07
N GLU A 199 3.40 -3.39 -56.08
CA GLU A 199 2.15 -4.16 -56.04
C GLU A 199 1.63 -4.51 -57.45
N HIS A 200 2.39 -4.22 -58.51
CA HIS A 200 2.01 -4.43 -59.91
C HIS A 200 0.68 -3.76 -60.30
N LEU A 201 0.44 -2.55 -59.80
CA LEU A 201 -0.78 -1.76 -59.99
C LEU A 201 -0.55 -0.50 -60.82
N ASN A 202 -1.62 -0.02 -61.44
CA ASN A 202 -1.66 1.33 -62.01
C ASN A 202 -1.71 2.38 -60.88
N TYR A 203 -0.94 3.47 -61.05
CA TYR A 203 -0.92 4.62 -60.15
C TYR A 203 -2.31 5.14 -59.75
N HIS A 204 -3.21 5.32 -60.72
CA HIS A 204 -4.55 5.85 -60.46
C HIS A 204 -5.39 4.88 -59.63
N TYR A 205 -5.30 3.59 -59.92
CA TYR A 205 -5.98 2.56 -59.16
C TYR A 205 -5.45 2.50 -57.72
N LEU A 206 -4.12 2.51 -57.52
CA LEU A 206 -3.54 2.49 -56.18
C LEU A 206 -3.91 3.74 -55.37
N SER A 207 -3.94 4.93 -55.99
CA SER A 207 -4.36 6.17 -55.34
C SER A 207 -5.81 6.09 -54.83
N HIS A 208 -6.73 5.63 -55.67
CA HIS A 208 -8.12 5.41 -55.28
C HIS A 208 -8.28 4.30 -54.25
N PHE A 209 -7.50 3.22 -54.39
CA PHE A 209 -7.50 2.08 -53.47
C PHE A 209 -7.07 2.49 -52.05
N ILE A 210 -5.94 3.21 -51.91
CA ILE A 210 -5.47 3.71 -50.61
C ILE A 210 -6.49 4.67 -50.00
N LYS A 211 -7.02 5.63 -50.79
CA LYS A 211 -7.99 6.60 -50.29
C LYS A 211 -9.31 5.95 -49.87
N GLY A 212 -9.80 4.99 -50.65
CA GLY A 212 -11.03 4.24 -50.34
C GLY A 212 -10.88 3.30 -49.15
N THR A 213 -9.69 2.75 -48.92
CA THR A 213 -9.44 1.77 -47.85
C THR A 213 -9.04 2.42 -46.53
N LEU A 214 -8.21 3.47 -46.56
CA LEU A 214 -7.67 4.12 -45.36
C LEU A 214 -8.36 5.46 -45.04
N GLY A 215 -9.24 5.97 -45.92
CA GLY A 215 -9.87 7.29 -45.78
C GLY A 215 -8.93 8.47 -46.04
N LEU A 216 -7.63 8.22 -46.24
CA LEU A 216 -6.58 9.22 -46.41
C LEU A 216 -5.88 9.05 -47.76
N SER A 217 -5.45 10.14 -48.39
CA SER A 217 -4.53 10.05 -49.52
C SER A 217 -3.17 9.49 -49.07
N PHE A 218 -2.42 8.92 -50.00
CA PHE A 218 -1.06 8.41 -49.73
C PHE A 218 -0.16 9.44 -49.03
N SER A 219 -0.19 10.70 -49.48
CA SER A 219 0.62 11.77 -48.90
C SER A 219 0.19 12.09 -47.47
N GLU A 220 -1.11 12.12 -47.18
CA GLU A 220 -1.63 12.35 -45.82
C GLU A 220 -1.23 11.20 -44.89
N PHE A 221 -1.39 9.96 -45.33
CA PHE A 221 -1.03 8.78 -44.55
C PHE A 221 0.48 8.64 -44.30
N LEU A 222 1.30 8.96 -45.30
CA LEU A 222 2.76 8.99 -45.11
C LEU A 222 3.15 10.10 -44.12
N ASN A 223 2.57 11.29 -44.26
CA ASN A 223 2.89 12.41 -43.38
C ASN A 223 2.45 12.14 -41.93
N SER A 224 1.34 11.45 -41.67
CA SER A 224 0.94 11.10 -40.30
C SER A 224 1.96 10.18 -39.62
N ILE A 225 2.44 9.14 -40.29
CA ILE A 225 3.47 8.24 -39.76
C ILE A 225 4.78 9.00 -39.47
N ARG A 226 5.13 9.96 -40.34
CA ARG A 226 6.32 10.80 -40.15
C ARG A 226 6.16 11.78 -38.99
N LEU A 227 4.96 12.34 -38.79
CA LEU A 227 4.66 13.19 -37.63
C LEU A 227 4.72 12.40 -36.32
N ASP A 228 4.15 11.18 -36.27
CA ASP A 228 4.25 10.29 -35.09
C ASP A 228 5.72 9.99 -34.72
N THR A 229 6.56 9.76 -35.73
CA THR A 229 8.01 9.55 -35.53
C THR A 229 8.67 10.82 -34.99
N ALA A 230 8.30 11.98 -35.52
CA ALA A 230 8.83 13.27 -35.09
C ALA A 230 8.41 13.62 -33.65
N GLU A 231 7.16 13.33 -33.25
CA GLU A 231 6.67 13.50 -31.87
C GLU A 231 7.55 12.72 -30.88
N ASN A 232 7.79 11.44 -31.16
CA ASN A 232 8.63 10.59 -30.30
C ASN A 232 10.05 11.15 -30.18
N LEU A 233 10.67 11.57 -31.28
CA LEU A 233 12.00 12.16 -31.25
C LEU A 233 12.02 13.52 -30.51
N LEU A 234 10.95 14.31 -30.59
CA LEU A 234 10.83 15.58 -29.86
C LEU A 234 10.76 15.39 -28.34
N ILE A 235 10.21 14.26 -27.89
CA ILE A 235 10.07 13.88 -26.47
C ILE A 235 11.34 13.21 -25.95
N THR A 236 11.90 12.29 -26.73
CA THR A 236 12.95 11.37 -26.25
C THR A 236 14.37 11.84 -26.52
N THR A 237 14.58 12.87 -27.36
CA THR A 237 15.92 13.33 -27.73
C THR A 237 16.06 14.86 -27.68
N ASP A 238 17.33 15.30 -27.61
CA ASP A 238 17.73 16.70 -27.67
C ASP A 238 18.09 17.16 -29.10
N ASP A 239 17.84 16.34 -30.11
CA ASP A 239 18.19 16.63 -31.51
C ASP A 239 17.62 17.99 -31.96
N SER A 240 18.30 18.72 -32.85
CA SER A 240 17.72 19.95 -33.40
C SER A 240 16.42 19.66 -34.18
N ILE A 241 15.48 20.61 -34.23
CA ILE A 241 14.23 20.46 -35.00
C ILE A 241 14.50 20.10 -36.47
N ILE A 242 15.60 20.64 -37.03
CA ILE A 242 16.09 20.32 -38.38
C ILE A 242 16.50 18.83 -38.47
N SER A 243 17.25 18.33 -37.49
CA SER A 243 17.66 16.92 -37.41
C SER A 243 16.45 16.00 -37.28
N ILE A 244 15.48 16.35 -36.45
CA ILE A 244 14.25 15.56 -36.28
C ILE A 244 13.40 15.52 -37.54
N SER A 245 13.22 16.65 -38.22
CA SER A 245 12.55 16.72 -39.52
C SER A 245 13.17 15.73 -40.50
N ASN A 246 14.50 15.71 -40.59
CA ASN A 246 15.22 14.82 -41.49
C ASN A 246 15.12 13.34 -41.08
N LYS A 247 15.32 13.01 -39.80
CA LYS A 247 15.21 11.63 -39.27
C LYS A 247 13.79 11.06 -39.43
N SER A 248 12.80 11.93 -39.35
CA SER A 248 11.39 11.58 -39.54
C SER A 248 10.98 11.51 -41.01
N GLY A 249 11.91 11.74 -41.95
CA GLY A 249 11.67 11.56 -43.39
C GLY A 249 11.12 12.78 -44.13
N PHE A 250 11.05 13.97 -43.51
CA PHE A 250 10.67 15.20 -44.20
C PHE A 250 11.86 15.79 -44.95
N SER A 251 11.67 16.10 -46.24
CA SER A 251 12.71 16.71 -47.09
C SER A 251 12.91 18.20 -46.87
N ASN A 252 11.99 18.88 -46.18
CA ASN A 252 12.03 20.31 -45.92
C ASN A 252 11.42 20.62 -44.54
N VAL A 253 12.21 21.29 -43.69
CA VAL A 253 11.83 21.70 -42.34
C VAL A 253 10.64 22.67 -42.34
N SER A 254 10.49 23.50 -43.38
CA SER A 254 9.35 24.42 -43.51
C SER A 254 8.03 23.66 -43.67
N SER A 255 8.03 22.61 -44.50
CA SER A 255 6.87 21.72 -44.70
C SER A 255 6.57 20.90 -43.44
N PHE A 256 7.62 20.40 -42.77
CA PHE A 256 7.48 19.73 -41.47
C PHE A 256 6.83 20.65 -40.43
N ASN A 257 7.36 21.86 -40.22
CA ASN A 257 6.82 22.81 -39.25
C ASN A 257 5.36 23.17 -39.56
N THR A 258 5.01 23.32 -40.83
CA THR A 258 3.64 23.66 -41.25
C THR A 258 2.69 22.50 -40.98
N LEU A 259 3.05 21.29 -41.40
CA LEU A 259 2.23 20.09 -41.16
C LEU A 259 2.11 19.77 -39.67
N PHE A 260 3.21 19.87 -38.93
CA PHE A 260 3.22 19.66 -37.49
C PHE A 260 2.34 20.69 -36.77
N LYS A 261 2.45 21.98 -37.14
CA LYS A 261 1.60 23.02 -36.56
C LYS A 261 0.12 22.83 -36.92
N ASN A 262 -0.17 22.38 -38.14
CA ASN A 262 -1.55 22.10 -38.55
C ASN A 262 -2.14 20.89 -37.80
N GLU A 263 -1.32 19.86 -37.53
CA GLU A 263 -1.76 18.65 -36.82
C GLU A 263 -1.86 18.85 -35.29
N HIS A 264 -0.96 19.64 -34.70
CA HIS A 264 -0.84 19.79 -33.23
C HIS A 264 -1.25 21.16 -32.71
N GLU A 265 -1.67 22.08 -33.58
CA GLU A 265 -1.98 23.49 -33.29
C GLU A 265 -0.82 24.33 -32.72
N ILE A 266 0.34 23.70 -32.45
CA ILE A 266 1.55 24.32 -31.90
C ILE A 266 2.79 23.94 -32.71
N THR A 267 3.85 24.75 -32.64
CA THR A 267 5.10 24.45 -33.36
C THR A 267 5.87 23.29 -32.72
N PRO A 268 6.72 22.55 -33.46
CA PRO A 268 7.58 21.51 -32.88
C PRO A 268 8.43 21.98 -31.70
N THR A 269 8.91 23.22 -31.75
CA THR A 269 9.69 23.84 -30.65
C THR A 269 8.85 24.05 -29.40
N GLU A 270 7.62 24.57 -29.55
CA GLU A 270 6.67 24.74 -28.44
C GLU A 270 6.21 23.39 -27.88
N PHE A 271 5.98 22.41 -28.76
CA PHE A 271 5.66 21.04 -28.39
C PHE A 271 6.75 20.44 -27.50
N ARG A 272 8.03 20.50 -27.92
CA ARG A 272 9.16 20.06 -27.09
C ARG A 272 9.22 20.79 -25.75
N LYS A 273 9.03 22.11 -25.75
CA LYS A 273 9.08 22.91 -24.53
C LYS A 273 7.98 22.53 -23.54
N LYS A 274 6.75 22.30 -24.02
CA LYS A 274 5.64 21.79 -23.20
C LYS A 274 5.94 20.38 -22.69
N SER A 275 6.40 19.47 -23.55
CA SER A 275 6.70 18.09 -23.16
C SER A 275 7.85 17.96 -22.15
N LYS A 276 8.85 18.86 -22.20
CA LYS A 276 9.94 18.94 -21.21
C LYS A 276 9.56 19.68 -19.92
N ALA A 277 8.66 20.66 -20.00
CA ALA A 277 8.14 21.34 -18.81
C ALA A 277 7.29 20.39 -17.93
N VAL A 278 6.70 19.36 -18.54
CA VAL A 278 6.04 18.23 -17.85
C VAL A 278 7.04 17.33 -17.12
N THR A 279 8.34 17.40 -17.42
CA THR A 279 9.41 16.56 -16.81
C THR A 279 10.26 17.28 -15.74
N ILE A 280 10.15 18.61 -15.59
CA ILE A 280 11.00 19.41 -14.67
C ILE A 280 10.18 20.09 -13.54
N SER A 281 8.90 19.74 -13.40
CA SER A 281 8.13 20.12 -12.21
C SER A 281 8.09 18.91 -11.25
N PRO A 282 8.44 19.07 -9.96
CA PRO A 282 8.24 18.00 -8.98
C PRO A 282 6.75 17.62 -8.97
N PRO A 283 6.42 16.33 -8.80
CA PRO A 283 5.06 15.88 -8.98
C PRO A 283 4.19 16.49 -7.87
N ARG A 284 3.30 17.41 -8.25
CA ARG A 284 2.00 17.52 -7.58
C ARG A 284 1.25 16.23 -7.87
N LYS A 285 1.42 15.21 -7.04
CA LYS A 285 0.51 14.05 -7.00
C LYS A 285 -0.76 14.48 -6.27
N SER A 286 -1.62 15.24 -6.94
CA SER A 286 -3.05 14.98 -6.79
C SER A 286 -3.29 13.66 -7.51
N ALA A 287 -3.86 12.67 -6.82
CA ALA A 287 -4.43 11.49 -7.46
C ALA A 287 -5.24 11.98 -8.66
N SER A 288 -4.87 11.56 -9.87
CA SER A 288 -5.68 11.91 -11.03
C SER A 288 -7.07 11.34 -10.78
N TYR A 289 -8.13 11.98 -11.27
CA TYR A 289 -9.50 11.47 -11.21
C TYR A 289 -9.63 9.95 -11.53
N LEU A 290 -8.67 9.40 -12.27
CA LEU A 290 -8.51 7.99 -12.59
C LEU A 290 -7.91 7.11 -11.49
N ASP A 291 -6.99 7.57 -10.65
CA ASP A 291 -6.46 6.74 -9.54
C ASP A 291 -7.55 6.43 -8.51
N VAL A 292 -8.64 7.19 -8.56
CA VAL A 292 -9.81 7.14 -7.70
C VAL A 292 -10.90 6.24 -8.29
N ASN A 293 -11.18 6.43 -9.59
CA ASN A 293 -12.22 5.68 -10.28
C ASN A 293 -11.75 4.30 -10.77
N GLN A 294 -10.44 4.03 -10.87
CA GLN A 294 -9.90 2.70 -11.22
C GLN A 294 -10.27 1.63 -10.18
N ASP A 295 -10.34 2.00 -8.91
CA ASP A 295 -10.58 1.08 -7.79
C ASP A 295 -12.08 0.78 -7.65
N HIS A 296 -12.97 1.76 -7.88
CA HIS A 296 -14.41 1.49 -8.08
C HIS A 296 -14.70 0.72 -9.37
N ALA A 297 -13.87 0.91 -10.39
CA ALA A 297 -13.98 0.21 -11.66
C ALA A 297 -13.74 -1.30 -11.49
N LEU A 298 -12.74 -1.70 -10.70
CA LEU A 298 -12.45 -3.10 -10.39
C LEU A 298 -13.54 -3.73 -9.51
N GLU A 299 -14.07 -3.00 -8.53
CA GLU A 299 -15.24 -3.41 -7.73
C GLU A 299 -16.45 -3.74 -8.65
N SER A 300 -16.70 -2.86 -9.64
CA SER A 300 -17.74 -3.06 -10.64
C SER A 300 -17.47 -4.27 -11.55
N LEU A 301 -16.22 -4.63 -11.78
CA LEU A 301 -15.83 -5.82 -12.55
C LEU A 301 -15.96 -7.11 -11.70
N PHE A 302 -15.50 -7.10 -10.45
CA PHE A 302 -15.45 -8.32 -9.63
C PHE A 302 -16.78 -8.71 -9.01
N LYS A 303 -17.81 -7.84 -9.05
CA LYS A 303 -19.20 -8.27 -8.79
C LYS A 303 -19.64 -9.43 -9.71
N TYR A 304 -19.00 -9.61 -10.86
CA TYR A 304 -19.27 -10.69 -11.80
C TYR A 304 -18.49 -12.00 -11.51
N LEU A 305 -17.64 -12.06 -10.47
CA LEU A 305 -16.95 -13.30 -10.08
C LEU A 305 -17.90 -14.37 -9.51
N GLY A 306 -19.10 -13.99 -9.06
CA GLY A 306 -20.08 -14.92 -8.49
C GLY A 306 -19.64 -15.51 -7.14
N LYS A 307 -20.61 -15.92 -6.30
CA LYS A 307 -20.35 -16.61 -5.02
C LYS A 307 -20.00 -18.09 -5.24
N ASP A 308 -19.07 -18.37 -6.13
CA ASP A 308 -18.56 -19.73 -6.26
C ASP A 308 -17.59 -19.98 -5.12
N ASN A 309 -18.09 -20.74 -4.15
CA ASN A 309 -17.33 -21.38 -3.07
C ASN A 309 -16.24 -22.27 -3.66
N ILE A 310 -15.12 -21.69 -4.08
CA ILE A 310 -13.92 -22.46 -4.40
C ILE A 310 -13.06 -22.49 -3.15
N ASN A 311 -13.51 -23.36 -2.24
CA ASN A 311 -12.70 -23.89 -1.16
C ASN A 311 -11.70 -24.88 -1.78
N THR A 312 -10.57 -24.40 -2.29
CA THR A 312 -9.50 -25.28 -2.81
C THR A 312 -8.22 -25.12 -2.02
N ASN A 313 -8.24 -25.70 -0.82
CA ASN A 313 -7.04 -26.11 -0.08
C ASN A 313 -6.37 -27.33 -0.75
N GLN A 314 -5.91 -27.20 -2.00
CA GLN A 314 -5.02 -28.21 -2.61
C GLN A 314 -3.83 -27.52 -3.29
N LYS A 315 -2.68 -27.60 -2.60
CA LYS A 315 -1.37 -27.16 -3.08
C LYS A 315 -0.95 -28.01 -4.29
N ALA A 316 -0.89 -27.43 -5.48
CA ALA A 316 -0.11 -27.99 -6.58
C ALA A 316 1.39 -27.75 -6.31
N PRO A 317 2.27 -28.71 -6.59
CA PRO A 317 3.71 -28.54 -6.39
C PRO A 317 4.30 -27.62 -7.47
N THR A 318 4.73 -26.42 -7.08
CA THR A 318 5.61 -25.56 -7.89
C THR A 318 7.06 -26.02 -7.77
N ASN A 319 7.77 -26.08 -8.90
CA ASN A 319 9.12 -26.64 -9.01
C ASN A 319 10.26 -25.65 -8.68
N HIS A 320 9.95 -24.46 -8.17
CA HIS A 320 10.96 -23.52 -7.66
C HIS A 320 10.54 -22.96 -6.31
N LYS A 321 10.75 -23.74 -5.24
CA LYS A 321 10.64 -23.20 -3.88
C LYS A 321 11.79 -22.21 -3.66
N PRO A 322 11.52 -20.98 -3.20
CA PRO A 322 12.59 -20.07 -2.81
C PRO A 322 13.45 -20.77 -1.75
N TYR A 323 14.76 -20.80 -2.01
CA TYR A 323 15.72 -21.59 -1.24
C TYR A 323 16.92 -20.71 -0.87
N THR A 324 17.10 -20.50 0.42
CA THR A 324 18.24 -19.79 0.97
C THR A 324 19.20 -20.80 1.57
N LYS A 325 20.45 -20.86 1.06
CA LYS A 325 21.53 -21.64 1.66
C LYS A 325 22.68 -20.72 2.02
N THR A 326 23.14 -20.76 3.26
CA THR A 326 24.30 -19.98 3.71
C THR A 326 25.17 -20.77 4.71
N PHE A 327 26.43 -20.36 4.81
CA PHE A 327 27.41 -20.86 5.78
C PHE A 327 27.84 -19.68 6.65
N VAL A 328 27.80 -19.84 7.96
CA VAL A 328 28.08 -18.76 8.90
C VAL A 328 29.01 -19.26 9.99
N ASP A 329 30.18 -18.62 10.08
CA ASP A 329 31.10 -18.80 11.19
C ASP A 329 30.51 -18.15 12.44
N THR A 330 30.17 -18.96 13.44
CA THR A 330 29.55 -18.48 14.68
C THR A 330 30.50 -17.68 15.57
N LYS A 331 31.82 -17.72 15.32
CA LYS A 331 32.83 -16.93 16.04
C LYS A 331 33.22 -15.65 15.31
N GLN A 332 32.73 -15.42 14.09
CA GLN A 332 33.01 -14.17 13.40
C GLN A 332 32.55 -12.96 14.21
N LYS A 333 33.21 -11.82 13.99
CA LYS A 333 32.84 -10.56 14.64
C LYS A 333 31.49 -10.09 14.08
N GLY A 334 30.49 -9.98 14.95
CA GLY A 334 29.19 -9.43 14.61
C GLY A 334 29.09 -7.94 14.95
N LYS A 335 27.89 -7.40 14.76
CA LYS A 335 27.55 -6.00 15.04
C LYS A 335 26.58 -5.92 16.22
N THR A 336 26.99 -5.25 17.29
CA THR A 336 26.10 -4.94 18.43
C THR A 336 24.97 -4.01 17.99
N PHE A 337 23.78 -4.23 18.50
CA PHE A 337 22.62 -3.39 18.20
C PHE A 337 21.70 -3.24 19.42
N SER A 338 20.91 -2.18 19.42
CA SER A 338 19.82 -2.01 20.39
C SER A 338 18.54 -2.62 19.84
N LYS A 339 17.79 -3.34 20.67
CA LYS A 339 16.49 -3.90 20.31
C LYS A 339 15.41 -2.82 20.40
N HIS A 340 15.43 -1.88 19.45
CA HIS A 340 14.54 -0.72 19.41
C HIS A 340 13.04 -1.09 19.43
N TRP A 341 12.68 -2.27 18.94
CA TRP A 341 11.32 -2.82 19.02
C TRP A 341 10.89 -3.21 20.45
N GLN A 342 11.79 -3.34 21.42
CA GLN A 342 11.44 -3.52 22.83
C GLN A 342 11.46 -2.20 23.62
N ASN A 343 11.80 -1.08 22.98
CA ASN A 343 11.94 0.15 23.74
C ASN A 343 10.58 0.76 24.09
N LEU A 344 9.64 0.80 23.15
CA LEU A 344 8.37 1.50 23.31
C LEU A 344 7.17 0.60 23.04
N THR A 345 6.21 0.57 23.97
CA THR A 345 4.85 0.09 23.75
C THR A 345 3.86 1.24 23.89
N THR A 346 2.62 1.05 23.45
CA THR A 346 1.65 2.14 23.41
C THR A 346 0.22 1.67 23.71
N PHE A 347 -0.63 2.59 24.12
CA PHE A 347 -2.07 2.42 24.26
C PHE A 347 -2.81 3.74 24.07
N SER A 348 -4.13 3.69 23.88
CA SER A 348 -4.93 4.85 23.49
C SER A 348 -4.83 6.01 24.47
N ARG A 349 -5.49 5.97 25.64
CA ARG A 349 -5.54 7.15 26.53
C ARG A 349 -5.42 6.85 28.02
N ALA A 350 -4.85 7.80 28.76
CA ALA A 350 -4.45 7.69 30.17
C ALA A 350 -5.45 6.97 31.09
N SER A 351 -6.72 7.39 31.10
CA SER A 351 -7.72 6.88 32.05
C SER A 351 -8.12 5.42 31.82
N GLU A 352 -7.86 4.86 30.63
CA GLU A 352 -8.02 3.43 30.38
C GLU A 352 -7.03 2.60 31.22
N GLY A 353 -5.85 3.17 31.48
CA GLY A 353 -4.78 2.57 32.28
C GLY A 353 -5.14 2.33 33.75
N LEU A 354 -6.18 3.00 34.25
CA LEU A 354 -6.70 2.83 35.62
C LEU A 354 -7.63 1.61 35.76
N ARG A 355 -7.97 0.94 34.65
CA ARG A 355 -8.94 -0.15 34.65
C ARG A 355 -8.27 -1.49 34.94
N ALA A 356 -8.79 -2.23 35.91
CA ALA A 356 -8.20 -3.50 36.34
C ALA A 356 -8.03 -4.55 35.21
N LYS A 357 -8.92 -4.58 34.22
CA LYS A 357 -8.79 -5.51 33.07
C LYS A 357 -7.61 -5.13 32.17
N TRP A 358 -7.44 -3.83 31.94
CA TRP A 358 -6.33 -3.27 31.18
C TRP A 358 -5.00 -3.53 31.90
N GLN A 359 -4.93 -3.26 33.21
CA GLN A 359 -3.70 -3.45 34.00
C GLN A 359 -3.24 -4.91 34.02
N ARG A 360 -4.17 -5.87 34.11
CA ARG A 360 -3.84 -7.30 33.98
C ARG A 360 -3.23 -7.65 32.62
N GLN A 361 -3.68 -7.02 31.55
CA GLN A 361 -3.09 -7.22 30.23
C GLN A 361 -1.71 -6.57 30.11
N LEU A 362 -1.50 -5.39 30.70
CA LEU A 362 -0.20 -4.75 30.79
C LEU A 362 0.81 -5.63 31.54
N THR A 363 0.46 -6.14 32.72
CA THR A 363 1.34 -7.02 33.50
C THR A 363 1.69 -8.30 32.74
N ALA A 364 0.74 -8.87 31.99
CA ALA A 364 1.01 -10.02 31.14
C ALA A 364 1.96 -9.67 29.97
N LEU A 365 1.79 -8.50 29.36
CA LEU A 365 2.68 -7.97 28.31
C LEU A 365 4.10 -7.82 28.84
N GLN A 366 4.29 -7.16 29.99
CA GLN A 366 5.61 -6.89 30.56
C GLN A 366 6.34 -8.15 30.98
N ARG A 367 5.64 -9.12 31.59
CA ARG A 367 6.23 -10.42 31.92
C ARG A 367 6.83 -11.11 30.69
N ASP A 368 6.14 -11.06 29.56
CA ASP A 368 6.49 -11.87 28.39
C ASP A 368 7.44 -11.12 27.43
N ILE A 369 7.25 -9.81 27.22
CA ILE A 369 8.00 -9.00 26.23
C ILE A 369 9.01 -8.04 26.88
N ASP A 370 8.72 -7.49 28.07
CA ASP A 370 9.62 -6.60 28.83
C ASP A 370 10.01 -5.35 28.01
N PHE A 371 9.08 -4.38 27.94
CA PHE A 371 9.32 -3.09 27.26
C PHE A 371 9.87 -2.05 28.25
N ASN A 372 10.63 -1.07 27.74
CA ASN A 372 11.23 -0.03 28.59
C ASN A 372 10.28 1.17 28.86
N TYR A 373 9.47 1.53 27.87
CA TYR A 373 8.63 2.73 27.88
C TYR A 373 7.19 2.44 27.44
N ILE A 374 6.25 3.25 27.91
CA ILE A 374 4.84 3.24 27.48
C ILE A 374 4.37 4.65 27.10
N ARG A 375 3.82 4.79 25.87
CA ARG A 375 3.27 6.04 25.34
C ARG A 375 1.76 5.99 25.17
N PHE A 376 1.09 7.11 25.46
CA PHE A 376 -0.36 7.21 25.48
C PHE A 376 -0.83 8.66 25.45
N HIS A 377 -2.04 8.88 24.94
CA HIS A 377 -2.64 10.20 24.87
C HIS A 377 -3.32 10.62 26.18
N GLY A 378 -3.63 11.90 26.28
CA GLY A 378 -4.70 12.38 27.15
C GLY A 378 -4.35 12.43 28.63
N ILE A 379 -3.08 12.62 28.99
CA ILE A 379 -2.65 12.81 30.38
C ILE A 379 -3.32 14.03 31.04
N PHE A 380 -3.67 15.05 30.25
CA PHE A 380 -4.34 16.28 30.71
C PHE A 380 -5.84 16.31 30.42
N MET A 381 -6.43 15.20 29.97
CA MET A 381 -7.88 15.12 29.78
C MET A 381 -8.63 15.35 31.09
N ASP A 382 -9.82 15.95 31.03
CA ASP A 382 -10.60 16.27 32.23
C ASP A 382 -11.03 15.05 33.03
N ASP A 383 -11.08 13.86 32.42
CA ASP A 383 -11.34 12.61 33.16
C ASP A 383 -10.12 12.09 33.95
N MET A 384 -8.93 12.66 33.73
CA MET A 384 -7.78 12.57 34.65
C MET A 384 -7.85 13.62 35.77
N MET A 385 -8.74 14.61 35.66
CA MET A 385 -9.01 15.65 36.66
C MET A 385 -7.81 16.53 37.00
N VAL A 386 -6.83 16.69 36.10
CA VAL A 386 -5.58 17.41 36.40
C VAL A 386 -5.82 18.89 36.71
N TYR A 387 -6.55 19.61 35.85
CA TYR A 387 -6.70 21.07 35.94
C TYR A 387 -8.10 21.45 36.45
N ASN A 388 -8.17 22.14 37.59
CA ASN A 388 -9.45 22.51 38.23
C ASN A 388 -9.41 23.94 38.77
N HIS A 389 -10.59 24.48 39.12
CA HIS A 389 -10.71 25.67 39.96
C HIS A 389 -11.30 25.32 41.34
N ASP A 390 -10.79 25.95 42.39
CA ASP A 390 -11.41 25.90 43.71
C ASP A 390 -12.68 26.77 43.79
N LYS A 391 -13.26 26.87 44.99
CA LYS A 391 -14.48 27.67 45.22
C LYS A 391 -14.29 29.18 45.01
N ASP A 392 -13.05 29.66 45.12
CA ASP A 392 -12.67 31.06 44.96
C ASP A 392 -12.21 31.36 43.52
N GLY A 393 -12.16 30.33 42.66
CA GLY A 393 -11.75 30.44 41.25
C GLY A 393 -10.25 30.30 41.03
N ASN A 394 -9.46 29.92 42.04
CA ASN A 394 -8.02 29.71 41.87
C ASN A 394 -7.74 28.36 41.22
N VAL A 395 -6.69 28.29 40.40
CA VAL A 395 -6.23 27.04 39.79
C VAL A 395 -5.72 26.08 40.86
N VAL A 396 -6.23 24.85 40.84
CA VAL A 396 -5.80 23.76 41.71
C VAL A 396 -5.57 22.51 40.87
N TYR A 397 -4.40 21.90 41.05
CA TYR A 397 -4.06 20.66 40.38
C TYR A 397 -4.40 19.43 41.24
N ASN A 398 -5.01 18.41 40.64
CA ASN A 398 -5.26 17.13 41.29
C ASN A 398 -4.52 16.02 40.56
N TRP A 399 -3.53 15.45 41.24
CA TRP A 399 -2.62 14.45 40.69
C TRP A 399 -3.02 13.00 41.00
N THR A 400 -4.16 12.75 41.65
CA THR A 400 -4.50 11.42 42.18
C THR A 400 -4.50 10.33 41.08
N SER A 401 -5.27 10.53 40.01
CA SER A 401 -5.34 9.59 38.89
C SER A 401 -4.03 9.50 38.11
N THR A 402 -3.30 10.61 38.03
CA THR A 402 -1.98 10.69 37.40
C THR A 402 -0.95 9.84 38.15
N ASP A 403 -0.91 9.98 39.48
CA ASP A 403 -0.03 9.21 40.36
C ASP A 403 -0.35 7.71 40.28
N ASP A 404 -1.63 7.33 40.38
CA ASP A 404 -2.05 5.93 40.28
C ASP A 404 -1.62 5.29 38.95
N LEU A 405 -1.70 6.04 37.85
CA LEU A 405 -1.30 5.58 36.53
C LEU A 405 0.23 5.43 36.40
N ILE A 406 0.99 6.44 36.82
CA ILE A 406 2.45 6.42 36.74
C ILE A 406 3.02 5.34 37.67
N ASP A 407 2.49 5.22 38.89
CA ASP A 407 2.87 4.15 39.83
C ASP A 407 2.62 2.77 39.20
N THR A 408 1.47 2.59 38.52
CA THR A 408 1.16 1.35 37.78
C THR A 408 2.22 1.04 36.71
N PHE A 409 2.72 2.04 35.99
CA PHE A 409 3.78 1.83 34.99
C PHE A 409 5.10 1.42 35.65
N LEU A 410 5.54 2.17 36.66
CA LEU A 410 6.80 1.93 37.35
C LEU A 410 6.80 0.57 38.05
N ASP A 411 5.68 0.17 38.67
CA ASP A 411 5.50 -1.16 39.28
C ASP A 411 5.61 -2.30 38.25
N ASN A 412 5.32 -2.03 36.98
CA ASN A 412 5.50 -2.97 35.88
C ASN A 412 6.83 -2.79 35.13
N GLY A 413 7.77 -1.98 35.66
CA GLY A 413 9.10 -1.76 35.06
C GLY A 413 9.11 -0.79 33.87
N LEU A 414 7.99 -0.11 33.61
CA LEU A 414 7.83 0.83 32.50
C LEU A 414 8.04 2.26 32.94
N LYS A 415 8.69 3.04 32.08
CA LYS A 415 8.77 4.50 32.23
C LYS A 415 7.75 5.18 31.31
N PRO A 416 7.12 6.28 31.75
CA PRO A 416 6.22 7.01 30.89
C PRO A 416 7.00 7.69 29.75
N PHE A 417 6.42 7.58 28.56
CA PHE A 417 6.72 8.43 27.42
C PHE A 417 5.45 9.26 27.21
N PHE A 418 5.43 10.45 27.81
CA PHE A 418 4.24 11.29 27.81
C PHE A 418 4.02 11.91 26.44
N ASP A 419 2.83 11.70 25.88
CA ASP A 419 2.25 12.63 24.92
C ASP A 419 1.51 13.71 25.72
N MET A 420 1.94 14.97 25.58
CA MET A 420 1.44 16.12 26.32
C MET A 420 0.09 16.62 25.77
N THR A 421 -0.89 15.72 25.75
CA THR A 421 -2.26 15.89 25.23
C THR A 421 -3.32 15.60 26.30
N PHE A 422 -4.59 15.92 26.08
CA PHE A 422 -5.11 16.93 25.15
C PHE A 422 -5.41 18.21 25.95
N MET A 423 -6.05 19.21 25.34
CA MET A 423 -6.31 20.47 26.04
C MET A 423 -7.41 20.29 27.11
N PRO A 424 -7.19 20.69 28.38
CA PRO A 424 -8.27 20.70 29.38
C PRO A 424 -9.40 21.66 28.99
N ASP A 425 -10.64 21.34 29.34
CA ASP A 425 -11.81 22.15 28.96
C ASP A 425 -11.76 23.59 29.50
N LEU A 426 -11.10 23.83 30.63
CA LEU A 426 -10.93 25.18 31.20
C LEU A 426 -9.86 26.00 30.47
N LEU A 427 -8.98 25.36 29.69
CA LEU A 427 -7.88 25.99 28.96
C LEU A 427 -8.13 26.06 27.45
N LYS A 428 -9.18 25.43 26.92
CA LYS A 428 -9.43 25.41 25.47
C LYS A 428 -9.74 26.78 24.87
N LYS A 429 -9.25 27.02 23.65
CA LYS A 429 -9.60 28.19 22.81
C LYS A 429 -10.87 27.99 22.00
N SER A 430 -11.24 26.74 21.70
CA SER A 430 -12.47 26.40 20.96
C SER A 430 -12.98 25.01 21.31
N ASP A 431 -14.21 24.66 20.90
CA ASP A 431 -14.83 23.35 21.19
C ASP A 431 -14.50 22.25 20.17
N HIS A 432 -13.44 22.40 19.37
CA HIS A 432 -13.01 21.33 18.48
C HIS A 432 -12.50 20.13 19.28
N THR A 433 -13.00 18.94 18.95
CA THR A 433 -12.64 17.69 19.65
C THR A 433 -12.42 16.54 18.69
N ILE A 434 -11.62 15.55 19.09
CA ILE A 434 -11.41 14.29 18.37
C ILE A 434 -11.88 13.07 19.17
N PHE A 435 -12.10 11.96 18.46
CA PHE A 435 -12.49 10.65 18.98
C PHE A 435 -13.83 10.58 19.71
N TRP A 436 -14.24 9.35 20.07
CA TRP A 436 -15.49 9.11 20.79
C TRP A 436 -15.52 9.78 22.18
N TRP A 437 -14.38 9.85 22.84
CA TRP A 437 -14.21 10.47 24.17
C TRP A 437 -13.96 11.98 24.13
N LYS A 438 -13.98 12.62 22.95
CA LYS A 438 -14.00 14.07 22.76
C LYS A 438 -12.81 14.83 23.35
N GLY A 439 -11.58 14.39 23.05
CA GLY A 439 -10.38 15.14 23.43
C GLY A 439 -10.32 16.50 22.75
N ASN A 440 -10.13 17.58 23.49
CA ASN A 440 -10.07 18.91 22.90
C ASN A 440 -8.74 19.16 22.19
N ILE A 441 -8.82 19.53 20.90
CA ILE A 441 -7.65 19.68 20.02
C ILE A 441 -7.24 21.13 19.79
N SER A 442 -7.83 22.08 20.52
CA SER A 442 -7.55 23.49 20.31
C SER A 442 -6.27 23.95 21.01
N PRO A 443 -5.60 25.00 20.52
CA PRO A 443 -4.58 25.68 21.28
C PRO A 443 -5.14 26.18 22.63
N PRO A 444 -4.28 26.47 23.62
CA PRO A 444 -4.75 27.07 24.85
C PRO A 444 -5.34 28.47 24.60
N ASN A 445 -6.37 28.85 25.35
CA ASN A 445 -6.92 30.21 25.34
C ASN A 445 -5.95 31.23 25.96
N ASP A 446 -5.10 30.78 26.88
CA ASP A 446 -4.00 31.50 27.50
C ASP A 446 -2.79 30.58 27.64
N ILE A 447 -1.70 30.93 26.94
CA ILE A 447 -0.47 30.16 26.93
C ILE A 447 0.24 30.17 28.29
N GLU A 448 0.07 31.20 29.11
CA GLU A 448 0.73 31.27 30.42
C GLU A 448 0.10 30.28 31.40
N LEU A 449 -1.24 30.11 31.37
CA LEU A 449 -1.92 29.09 32.18
C LEU A 449 -1.53 27.66 31.76
N TRP A 450 -1.32 27.43 30.46
CA TRP A 450 -0.78 26.17 29.97
C TRP A 450 0.63 25.91 30.51
N LYS A 451 1.52 26.91 30.44
CA LYS A 451 2.89 26.80 30.96
C LYS A 451 2.91 26.54 32.47
N ASP A 452 2.03 27.19 33.23
CA ASP A 452 1.91 26.96 34.67
C ASP A 452 1.49 25.52 34.98
N MET A 453 0.51 24.97 34.23
CA MET A 453 0.10 23.58 34.37
C MET A 453 1.23 22.60 34.02
N VAL A 454 1.92 22.81 32.90
CA VAL A 454 3.05 21.95 32.48
C VAL A 454 4.17 21.99 33.51
N ARG A 455 4.53 23.19 34.02
CA ARG A 455 5.53 23.34 35.07
C ARG A 455 5.11 22.62 36.34
N ALA A 456 3.86 22.80 36.78
CA ALA A 456 3.34 22.17 37.99
C ALA A 456 3.36 20.64 37.87
N PHE A 457 2.99 20.11 36.69
CA PHE A 457 3.04 18.68 36.40
C PHE A 457 4.47 18.12 36.47
N VAL A 458 5.43 18.74 35.78
CA VAL A 458 6.83 18.28 35.78
C VAL A 458 7.44 18.38 37.18
N VAL A 459 7.21 19.48 37.89
CA VAL A 459 7.68 19.65 39.28
C VAL A 459 7.05 18.63 40.22
N HIS A 460 5.75 18.33 40.07
CA HIS A 460 5.08 17.28 40.83
C HIS A 460 5.72 15.91 40.59
N CYS A 461 5.95 15.53 39.32
CA CYS A 461 6.64 14.30 38.96
C CYS A 461 8.03 14.22 39.59
N ILE A 462 8.82 15.31 39.56
CA ILE A 462 10.15 15.36 40.19
C ILE A 462 10.04 15.20 41.71
N ASN A 463 9.08 15.87 42.34
CA ASN A 463 8.91 15.82 43.80
C ASN A 463 8.50 14.41 44.28
N ARG A 464 7.66 13.71 43.51
CA ARG A 464 7.18 12.37 43.85
C ARG A 464 8.20 11.27 43.52
N TYR A 465 8.79 11.30 42.32
CA TYR A 465 9.59 10.20 41.78
C TYR A 465 11.10 10.47 41.79
N GLY A 466 11.51 11.71 42.02
CA GLY A 466 12.90 12.13 42.03
C GLY A 466 13.42 12.50 40.63
N LEU A 467 14.24 13.55 40.58
CA LEU A 467 14.79 14.08 39.33
C LEU A 467 15.54 13.03 38.50
N SER A 468 16.34 12.18 39.14
CA SER A 468 17.10 11.14 38.45
C SER A 468 16.21 10.12 37.72
N GLU A 469 15.00 9.88 38.20
CA GLU A 469 14.05 9.00 37.52
C GLU A 469 13.35 9.76 36.39
N VAL A 470 12.86 10.97 36.64
CA VAL A 470 12.17 11.80 35.64
C VAL A 470 13.06 12.18 34.45
N ASN A 471 14.38 12.34 34.65
CA ASN A 471 15.32 12.58 33.54
C ASN A 471 15.42 11.40 32.56
N LYS A 472 14.92 10.21 32.92
CA LYS A 472 14.85 9.06 32.01
C LYS A 472 13.55 9.04 31.21
N TRP A 473 12.56 9.86 31.55
CA TRP A 473 11.26 9.88 30.90
C TRP A 473 11.28 10.77 29.66
N TYR A 474 10.29 10.60 28.78
CA TYR A 474 10.14 11.39 27.56
C TYR A 474 8.90 12.27 27.64
N PHE A 475 9.02 13.50 27.16
CA PHE A 475 7.93 14.47 27.06
C PHE A 475 7.79 14.89 25.58
N GLU A 476 6.90 14.22 24.87
CA GLU A 476 6.52 14.49 23.49
C GLU A 476 5.43 15.56 23.45
N VAL A 477 5.68 16.63 22.70
CA VAL A 477 4.77 17.78 22.67
C VAL A 477 3.72 17.59 21.58
N TRP A 478 2.53 17.18 22.02
CA TRP A 478 1.33 16.99 21.20
C TRP A 478 1.38 15.76 20.27
N ASN A 479 0.30 15.61 19.49
CA ASN A 479 0.07 14.50 18.57
C ASN A 479 -0.41 15.00 17.20
N GLU A 480 0.24 14.57 16.12
CA GLU A 480 -0.13 14.83 14.71
C GLU A 480 -0.63 16.27 14.41
N PRO A 481 0.09 17.31 14.85
CA PRO A 481 -0.35 18.70 14.69
C PRO A 481 -0.46 19.16 13.23
N GLU A 482 0.12 18.43 12.28
CA GLU A 482 0.03 18.71 10.84
C GLU A 482 -1.35 18.38 10.25
N LEU A 483 -2.13 17.54 10.93
CA LEU A 483 -3.51 17.23 10.56
C LEU A 483 -4.45 18.28 11.16
N GLU A 484 -4.43 19.49 10.57
CA GLU A 484 -5.21 20.64 11.02
C GLU A 484 -6.72 20.30 11.11
N TYR A 485 -7.35 20.72 12.20
CA TYR A 485 -8.75 20.44 12.58
C TYR A 485 -9.11 18.97 12.81
N ALA A 486 -8.15 18.04 12.67
CA ALA A 486 -8.29 16.67 13.15
C ALA A 486 -7.61 16.50 14.52
N PHE A 487 -6.32 16.84 14.62
CA PHE A 487 -5.55 16.68 15.85
C PHE A 487 -5.02 18.00 16.43
N TRP A 488 -5.03 19.08 15.65
CA TRP A 488 -4.70 20.43 16.12
C TRP A 488 -5.58 21.47 15.41
N ALA A 489 -6.37 22.24 16.14
CA ALA A 489 -7.26 23.25 15.55
C ALA A 489 -6.61 24.63 15.35
N GLY A 490 -5.33 24.79 15.69
CA GLY A 490 -4.56 25.98 15.37
C GLY A 490 -3.84 25.85 14.02
N SER A 491 -3.21 26.93 13.60
CA SER A 491 -2.26 26.90 12.48
C SER A 491 -0.96 26.17 12.84
N GLN A 492 -0.20 25.75 11.83
CA GLN A 492 1.18 25.27 12.01
C GLN A 492 2.05 26.23 12.83
N GLN A 493 2.00 27.54 12.55
CA GLN A 493 2.79 28.52 13.30
C GLN A 493 2.36 28.60 14.77
N GLU A 494 1.05 28.54 15.05
CA GLU A 494 0.56 28.43 16.43
C GLU A 494 1.06 27.17 17.13
N TYR A 495 1.18 26.04 16.42
CA TYR A 495 1.81 24.83 16.98
C TYR A 495 3.30 25.05 17.26
N PHE A 496 4.07 25.66 16.35
CA PHE A 496 5.50 25.92 16.57
C PHE A 496 5.73 26.83 17.80
N ASP A 497 4.90 27.86 17.97
CA ASP A 497 4.98 28.76 19.13
C ASP A 497 4.54 28.05 20.43
N PHE A 498 3.52 27.20 20.36
CA PHE A 498 3.09 26.32 21.46
C PHE A 498 4.17 25.31 21.85
N PHE A 499 4.80 24.66 20.86
CA PHE A 499 5.92 23.74 21.05
C PHE A 499 7.07 24.42 21.77
N LYS A 500 7.51 25.57 21.26
CA LYS A 500 8.58 26.38 21.87
C LYS A 500 8.26 26.74 23.32
N SER A 501 7.03 27.17 23.60
CA SER A 501 6.61 27.56 24.94
C SER A 501 6.62 26.37 25.91
N THR A 502 6.13 25.21 25.47
CA THR A 502 6.13 23.97 26.26
C THR A 502 7.54 23.46 26.48
N PHE A 503 8.36 23.41 25.43
CA PHE A 503 9.77 22.99 25.48
C PHE A 503 10.57 23.81 26.49
N ASN A 504 10.52 25.14 26.38
CA ASN A 504 11.24 26.04 27.28
C ASN A 504 10.75 25.88 28.73
N THR A 505 9.44 25.75 28.95
CA THR A 505 8.88 25.57 30.28
C THR A 505 9.42 24.31 30.97
N ILE A 506 9.52 23.20 30.26
CA ILE A 506 10.07 21.94 30.79
C ILE A 506 11.58 22.09 31.03
N LYS A 507 12.33 22.63 30.06
CA LYS A 507 13.78 22.83 30.17
C LYS A 507 14.19 23.82 31.27
N GLU A 508 13.36 24.81 31.57
CA GLU A 508 13.54 25.71 32.71
C GLU A 508 13.44 25.00 34.06
N VAL A 509 12.67 23.91 34.15
CA VAL A 509 12.63 23.07 35.36
C VAL A 509 13.89 22.20 35.46
N SER A 510 14.29 21.56 34.35
CA SER A 510 15.54 20.80 34.25
C SER A 510 15.99 20.66 32.80
N GLN A 511 17.26 20.97 32.53
CA GLN A 511 17.86 20.83 31.20
C GLN A 511 18.04 19.35 30.78
N GLU A 512 18.09 18.43 31.74
CA GLU A 512 18.31 16.99 31.51
C GLU A 512 17.04 16.22 31.12
N ILE A 513 15.85 16.81 31.30
CA ILE A 513 14.59 16.18 30.90
C ILE A 513 14.50 16.11 29.38
N LYS A 514 14.16 14.94 28.83
CA LYS A 514 14.04 14.73 27.39
C LYS A 514 12.73 15.31 26.85
N VAL A 515 12.83 16.27 25.92
CA VAL A 515 11.69 16.90 25.24
C VAL A 515 11.90 16.85 23.73
N GLY A 516 10.84 16.53 23.01
CA GLY A 516 10.89 16.32 21.58
C GLY A 516 9.51 16.34 20.92
N GLY A 517 9.52 16.11 19.61
CA GLY A 517 8.38 16.21 18.71
C GLY A 517 8.84 16.05 17.26
N PRO A 518 8.03 16.36 16.25
CA PRO A 518 6.71 16.97 16.35
C PRO A 518 5.54 15.97 16.33
N SER A 519 5.81 14.66 16.39
CA SER A 519 4.78 13.61 16.39
C SER A 519 3.94 13.57 15.11
N ILE A 520 4.57 13.82 13.95
CA ILE A 520 3.87 13.93 12.65
C ILE A 520 3.81 12.59 11.91
N THR A 521 2.85 12.45 11.02
CA THR A 521 2.68 11.29 10.15
C THR A 521 3.70 11.24 9.01
N HIS A 522 3.94 10.02 8.52
CA HIS A 522 4.80 9.73 7.37
C HIS A 522 4.44 10.50 6.09
N GLY A 523 3.16 10.89 5.93
CA GLY A 523 2.69 11.65 4.75
C GLY A 523 3.44 12.98 4.61
N SER A 524 3.63 13.68 5.73
CA SER A 524 4.36 14.95 5.78
C SER A 524 5.86 14.80 5.59
N ILE A 525 6.43 13.63 5.89
CA ILE A 525 7.84 13.31 5.64
C ILE A 525 8.08 13.07 4.14
N LEU A 526 7.13 12.42 3.45
CA LEU A 526 7.32 12.02 2.05
C LEU A 526 6.86 13.07 1.04
N SER A 527 5.83 13.85 1.37
CA SER A 527 5.11 14.70 0.41
C SER A 527 4.94 16.15 0.87
N GLY A 528 5.43 16.49 2.06
CA GLY A 528 5.37 17.83 2.64
C GLY A 528 6.75 18.41 2.94
N ASN A 529 6.76 19.58 3.56
CA ASN A 529 7.95 20.25 4.10
C ASN A 529 7.80 20.54 5.60
N TRP A 530 6.79 19.97 6.24
CA TRP A 530 6.42 20.28 7.62
C TRP A 530 7.54 19.89 8.59
N LEU A 531 8.19 18.74 8.36
CA LEU A 531 9.33 18.28 9.15
C LEU A 531 10.51 19.25 9.03
N GLU A 532 10.86 19.62 7.79
CA GLU A 532 11.95 20.55 7.49
C GLU A 532 11.70 21.89 8.18
N GLU A 533 10.50 22.45 8.04
CA GLU A 533 10.10 23.71 8.65
C GLU A 533 10.16 23.64 10.19
N PHE A 534 9.74 22.52 10.80
CA PHE A 534 9.83 22.33 12.24
C PHE A 534 11.28 22.23 12.74
N LEU A 535 12.13 21.48 12.03
CA LEU A 535 13.55 21.33 12.38
C LEU A 535 14.31 22.66 12.21
N GLU A 536 14.04 23.38 11.12
CA GLU A 536 14.59 24.73 10.90
C GLU A 536 14.09 25.73 11.95
N PHE A 537 12.79 25.70 12.28
CA PHE A 537 12.23 26.52 13.35
C PHE A 537 12.93 26.23 14.69
N SER A 538 13.10 24.95 15.03
CA SER A 538 13.77 24.52 16.26
C SER A 538 15.22 25.01 16.32
N LYS A 539 15.97 24.83 15.23
CA LYS A 539 17.35 25.32 15.09
C LYS A 539 17.43 26.84 15.21
N ASN A 540 16.59 27.58 14.49
CA ASN A 540 16.58 29.05 14.48
C ASN A 540 16.18 29.66 15.82
N ASN A 541 15.42 28.92 16.64
CA ASN A 541 15.02 29.33 17.98
C ASN A 541 15.91 28.74 19.09
N ASN A 542 17.01 28.07 18.75
CA ASN A 542 17.92 27.41 19.69
C ASN A 542 17.25 26.35 20.58
N LEU A 543 16.27 25.63 20.06
CA LEU A 543 15.64 24.49 20.73
C LEU A 543 16.47 23.24 20.43
N HIS A 544 17.30 22.82 21.39
CA HIS A 544 18.10 21.59 21.27
C HIS A 544 17.22 20.38 21.61
N LEU A 545 16.61 19.78 20.59
CA LEU A 545 15.71 18.64 20.72
C LEU A 545 16.46 17.43 21.26
N ASP A 546 15.93 16.77 22.28
CA ASP A 546 16.52 15.51 22.77
C ASP A 546 16.15 14.34 21.85
N PHE A 547 15.00 14.44 21.20
CA PHE A 547 14.51 13.45 20.24
C PHE A 547 13.59 14.05 19.17
N VAL A 548 13.47 13.35 18.04
CA VAL A 548 12.46 13.56 17.01
C VAL A 548 11.48 12.39 17.02
N SER A 549 10.18 12.69 16.94
CA SER A 549 9.11 11.68 16.92
C SER A 549 8.22 11.77 15.69
N VAL A 550 7.79 10.60 15.20
CA VAL A 550 6.97 10.44 13.98
C VAL A 550 6.04 9.22 14.08
N HIS A 551 5.00 9.19 13.25
CA HIS A 551 4.10 8.05 13.09
C HIS A 551 4.17 7.47 11.68
N ILE A 552 4.13 6.14 11.58
CA ILE A 552 4.24 5.44 10.28
C ILE A 552 3.16 4.36 10.17
N PHE A 553 2.30 4.52 9.16
CA PHE A 553 1.31 3.53 8.75
C PHE A 553 1.39 3.40 7.22
N PRO A 554 1.49 2.20 6.64
CA PRO A 554 1.84 2.01 5.23
C PRO A 554 0.64 2.21 4.29
N GLU A 555 -0.21 3.19 4.57
CA GLU A 555 -1.42 3.49 3.79
C GLU A 555 -1.70 4.99 3.74
N TYR A 556 -2.40 5.40 2.68
CA TYR A 556 -2.87 6.76 2.50
C TYR A 556 -4.29 6.77 1.94
N ILE A 557 -5.01 7.86 2.20
CA ILE A 557 -6.33 8.12 1.64
C ILE A 557 -6.15 8.87 0.32
N PRO A 558 -6.68 8.38 -0.82
CA PRO A 558 -6.66 9.11 -2.09
C PRO A 558 -7.30 10.50 -1.97
N THR A 559 -6.78 11.48 -2.70
CA THR A 559 -7.24 12.89 -2.60
C THR A 559 -8.74 13.05 -2.80
N SER A 560 -9.35 12.28 -3.70
CA SER A 560 -10.80 12.30 -3.94
C SER A 560 -11.63 11.77 -2.78
N GLU A 561 -11.20 10.66 -2.17
CA GLU A 561 -11.84 10.05 -1.00
C GLU A 561 -11.76 11.02 0.15
N TYR A 562 -10.60 11.67 0.31
CA TYR A 562 -10.42 12.75 1.27
C TYR A 562 -11.35 13.95 1.01
N LEU A 563 -11.50 14.40 -0.24
CA LEU A 563 -12.41 15.50 -0.59
C LEU A 563 -13.88 15.13 -0.36
N ALA A 564 -14.28 13.91 -0.71
CA ALA A 564 -15.61 13.39 -0.44
C ALA A 564 -15.87 13.27 1.06
N ALA A 565 -14.88 12.81 1.82
CA ALA A 565 -14.90 12.74 3.26
C ALA A 565 -15.10 14.12 3.89
N GLN A 566 -14.31 15.12 3.45
CA GLN A 566 -14.45 16.50 3.92
C GLN A 566 -15.86 17.04 3.66
N GLU A 567 -16.45 16.78 2.50
CA GLU A 567 -17.81 17.24 2.20
C GLU A 567 -18.85 16.63 3.16
N LEU A 568 -18.69 15.36 3.52
CA LEU A 568 -19.56 14.68 4.50
C LEU A 568 -19.38 15.26 5.91
N VAL A 569 -18.14 15.48 6.33
CA VAL A 569 -17.83 16.07 7.64
C VAL A 569 -18.37 17.50 7.74
N LEU A 570 -18.22 18.30 6.69
CA LEU A 570 -18.80 19.65 6.59
C LEU A 570 -20.33 19.65 6.65
N LYS A 571 -20.98 18.55 6.24
CA LYS A 571 -22.44 18.34 6.37
C LYS A 571 -22.85 17.81 7.75
N GLY A 572 -21.91 17.67 8.69
CA GLY A 572 -22.16 17.25 10.06
C GLY A 572 -22.05 15.74 10.30
N GLU A 573 -21.57 14.96 9.33
CA GLU A 573 -21.25 13.55 9.58
C GLU A 573 -20.06 13.43 10.53
N PRO A 574 -20.12 12.57 11.56
CA PRO A 574 -18.98 12.35 12.45
C PRO A 574 -17.76 11.85 11.67
N LEU A 575 -16.61 12.51 11.85
CA LEU A 575 -15.34 12.19 11.18
C LEU A 575 -15.01 10.68 11.23
N ASN A 576 -15.23 10.03 12.38
CA ASN A 576 -14.96 8.60 12.56
C ASN A 576 -15.82 7.71 11.65
N ASN A 577 -17.09 8.07 11.41
CA ASN A 577 -17.97 7.30 10.52
C ASN A 577 -17.49 7.42 9.07
N VAL A 578 -17.08 8.62 8.70
CA VAL A 578 -16.57 8.92 7.36
C VAL A 578 -15.28 8.15 7.09
N ILE A 579 -14.28 8.27 7.98
CA ILE A 579 -12.96 7.60 7.83
C ILE A 579 -13.11 6.08 7.72
N SER A 580 -13.99 5.46 8.50
CA SER A 580 -14.19 4.01 8.50
C SER A 580 -14.68 3.42 7.16
N GLY A 581 -15.24 4.26 6.29
CA GLY A 581 -15.73 3.86 4.97
C GLY A 581 -14.80 4.23 3.81
N LEU A 582 -13.65 4.87 4.08
CA LEU A 582 -12.77 5.34 3.02
C LEU A 582 -11.93 4.21 2.44
N LYS A 583 -11.70 4.32 1.13
CA LYS A 583 -10.73 3.45 0.45
C LYS A 583 -9.31 3.85 0.85
N LEU A 584 -8.56 2.85 1.29
CA LEU A 584 -7.16 3.01 1.69
C LEU A 584 -6.26 2.41 0.61
N VAL A 585 -5.28 3.18 0.17
CA VAL A 585 -4.25 2.67 -0.75
C VAL A 585 -2.99 2.40 0.06
N TYR A 586 -2.46 1.19 -0.07
CA TYR A 586 -1.27 0.76 0.65
C TYR A 586 -0.02 0.99 -0.19
N HIS A 587 1.02 1.47 0.49
CA HIS A 587 2.35 1.58 -0.07
C HIS A 587 3.01 0.20 -0.23
N ASP A 588 4.15 0.17 -0.94
CA ASP A 588 4.93 -1.04 -1.15
C ASP A 588 5.54 -1.59 0.16
N GLU A 589 6.01 -2.83 0.11
CA GLU A 589 6.44 -3.59 1.29
C GLU A 589 7.64 -3.02 2.07
N ASP A 590 8.41 -2.11 1.47
CA ASP A 590 9.58 -1.47 2.07
C ASP A 590 9.27 -0.06 2.63
N HIS A 591 8.00 0.34 2.66
CA HIS A 591 7.58 1.70 3.00
C HIS A 591 8.15 2.22 4.32
N THR A 592 8.05 1.47 5.43
CA THR A 592 8.60 1.88 6.73
C THR A 592 10.08 2.22 6.63
N LYS A 593 10.85 1.38 5.96
CA LYS A 593 12.29 1.58 5.77
C LYS A 593 12.55 2.83 4.92
N THR A 594 11.83 3.01 3.82
CA THR A 594 11.96 4.17 2.94
C THR A 594 11.64 5.47 3.68
N VAL A 595 10.57 5.52 4.47
CA VAL A 595 10.22 6.69 5.29
C VAL A 595 11.33 7.02 6.27
N LEU A 596 11.87 6.01 6.96
CA LEU A 596 12.95 6.21 7.93
C LEU A 596 14.28 6.63 7.29
N ASP A 597 14.56 6.17 6.06
CA ASP A 597 15.71 6.65 5.29
C ASP A 597 15.56 8.13 4.96
N THR A 598 14.38 8.55 4.48
CA THR A 598 14.08 9.97 4.22
C THR A 598 14.19 10.80 5.50
N LEU A 599 13.52 10.38 6.58
CA LEU A 599 13.53 11.06 7.88
C LEU A 599 14.95 11.28 8.40
N ASN A 600 15.78 10.24 8.43
CA ASN A 600 17.14 10.33 8.96
C ASN A 600 18.03 11.24 8.08
N ASN A 601 17.84 11.23 6.76
CA ASN A 601 18.55 12.13 5.86
C ASN A 601 18.14 13.59 6.11
N THR A 602 16.83 13.88 6.20
CA THR A 602 16.32 15.22 6.50
C THR A 602 16.85 15.74 7.85
N ILE A 603 16.84 14.89 8.88
CA ILE A 603 17.42 15.23 10.19
C ILE A 603 18.91 15.55 10.07
N ALA A 604 19.70 14.71 9.39
CA ALA A 604 21.14 14.89 9.24
C ALA A 604 21.52 16.12 8.39
N ASP A 605 20.66 16.51 7.46
CA ASP A 605 20.86 17.69 6.60
C ASP A 605 20.60 19.01 7.36
N ILE A 606 19.68 19.00 8.34
CA ILE A 606 19.25 20.21 9.04
C ILE A 606 19.90 20.37 10.42
N LEU A 607 19.94 19.30 11.23
CA LEU A 607 20.51 19.31 12.57
C LEU A 607 22.01 18.95 12.52
N ASP A 608 22.81 19.74 13.23
CA ASP A 608 24.28 19.58 13.32
C ASP A 608 24.73 18.71 14.50
N TYR A 609 23.78 18.03 15.16
CA TYR A 609 24.01 17.12 16.27
C TYR A 609 23.19 15.84 16.10
N LYS A 610 23.59 14.77 16.79
CA LYS A 610 22.84 13.53 16.80
C LYS A 610 21.63 13.66 17.74
N VAL A 611 20.46 13.29 17.23
CA VAL A 611 19.19 13.28 17.98
C VAL A 611 18.63 11.85 18.03
N GLU A 612 17.92 11.49 19.09
CA GLU A 612 17.19 10.21 19.14
C GLU A 612 16.00 10.24 18.17
N VAL A 613 15.66 9.10 17.55
CA VAL A 613 14.51 8.99 16.63
C VAL A 613 13.53 7.94 17.14
N HIS A 614 12.33 8.37 17.49
CA HIS A 614 11.26 7.49 17.96
C HIS A 614 10.11 7.45 16.95
N VAL A 615 9.79 6.26 16.47
CA VAL A 615 8.49 6.05 15.84
C VAL A 615 7.50 5.81 16.97
N THR A 616 6.73 6.82 17.36
CA THR A 616 5.87 6.79 18.55
C THR A 616 4.52 6.12 18.31
N GLU A 617 4.12 6.00 17.04
CA GLU A 617 3.03 5.12 16.60
C GLU A 617 3.38 4.41 15.28
N TRP A 618 3.18 3.09 15.25
CA TRP A 618 3.45 2.26 14.08
C TRP A 618 2.55 1.03 14.05
N ASN A 619 1.88 0.78 12.91
CA ASN A 619 1.15 -0.46 12.65
C ASN A 619 1.02 -0.67 11.13
N ALA A 620 0.53 -1.84 10.71
CA ALA A 620 0.26 -2.14 9.30
C ALA A 620 -0.96 -1.38 8.73
N SER A 621 -1.75 -0.72 9.58
CA SER A 621 -2.86 0.16 9.19
C SER A 621 -3.19 1.13 10.33
N SER A 622 -3.59 2.36 9.98
CA SER A 622 -4.10 3.39 10.89
C SER A 622 -5.62 3.36 11.02
N VAL A 623 -6.28 2.28 10.56
CA VAL A 623 -7.73 2.11 10.68
C VAL A 623 -8.10 1.08 11.73
N TYR A 624 -8.80 1.54 12.77
CA TYR A 624 -9.32 0.69 13.82
C TYR A 624 -10.41 -0.23 13.26
N GLY A 625 -10.25 -1.52 13.49
CA GLY A 625 -11.16 -2.53 12.98
C GLY A 625 -10.73 -3.14 11.64
N ASN A 626 -9.55 -2.76 11.12
CA ASN A 626 -8.99 -3.40 9.94
C ASN A 626 -8.69 -4.87 10.23
N LEU A 627 -9.37 -5.77 9.52
CA LEU A 627 -9.38 -7.20 9.83
C LEU A 627 -8.00 -7.86 9.69
N ILE A 628 -7.06 -7.24 8.95
CA ILE A 628 -5.67 -7.73 8.83
C ILE A 628 -4.98 -7.83 10.20
N SER A 629 -5.39 -7.03 11.19
CA SER A 629 -4.72 -6.87 12.48
C SER A 629 -4.72 -8.13 13.34
N ASP A 630 -5.64 -9.07 13.10
CA ASP A 630 -5.75 -10.31 13.87
C ASP A 630 -4.95 -11.48 13.27
N THR A 631 -4.32 -11.29 12.10
CA THR A 631 -3.76 -12.37 11.28
C THR A 631 -2.25 -12.61 11.47
N CYS A 632 -1.73 -13.74 10.98
CA CYS A 632 -0.30 -14.02 10.93
C CYS A 632 0.48 -13.08 10.00
N TYR A 633 -0.19 -12.39 9.06
CA TYR A 633 0.46 -11.36 8.26
C TYR A 633 1.12 -10.31 9.16
N LEU A 634 0.39 -9.83 10.18
CA LEU A 634 0.91 -8.80 11.07
C LEU A 634 2.13 -9.26 11.87
N ALA A 635 2.18 -10.54 12.27
CA ALA A 635 3.34 -11.12 12.92
C ALA A 635 4.59 -11.04 12.04
N THR A 636 4.47 -11.44 10.77
CA THR A 636 5.58 -11.34 9.80
C THR A 636 5.93 -9.92 9.39
N TYR A 637 4.94 -9.02 9.34
CA TYR A 637 5.15 -7.58 9.13
C TYR A 637 5.99 -6.97 10.26
N ILE A 638 5.67 -7.30 11.53
CA ILE A 638 6.45 -6.91 12.72
C ILE A 638 7.89 -7.38 12.61
N VAL A 639 8.12 -8.67 12.33
CA VAL A 639 9.48 -9.20 12.22
C VAL A 639 10.25 -8.53 11.08
N LYS A 640 9.68 -8.44 9.87
CA LYS A 640 10.35 -7.81 8.72
C LYS A 640 10.82 -6.40 9.07
N ASN A 641 9.90 -5.55 9.53
CA ASN A 641 10.19 -4.14 9.78
C ASN A 641 11.14 -3.97 10.98
N ALA A 642 11.01 -4.78 12.04
CA ALA A 642 11.95 -4.75 13.17
C ALA A 642 13.40 -5.02 12.72
N LEU A 643 13.60 -6.00 11.83
CA LEU A 643 14.93 -6.38 11.35
C LEU A 643 15.50 -5.41 10.31
N GLU A 644 14.68 -4.85 9.43
CA GLU A 644 15.10 -3.90 8.40
C GLU A 644 15.45 -2.51 8.95
N THR A 645 14.97 -2.20 10.15
CA THR A 645 15.16 -0.91 10.82
C THR A 645 16.24 -0.93 11.91
N ILE A 646 16.97 -2.05 12.06
CA ILE A 646 18.10 -2.15 12.99
C ILE A 646 19.10 -1.02 12.72
N GLY A 647 19.33 -0.19 13.76
CA GLY A 647 20.28 0.92 13.72
C GLY A 647 19.80 2.16 12.97
N LYS A 648 18.50 2.26 12.64
CA LYS A 648 17.89 3.46 12.03
C LYS A 648 17.07 4.31 13.00
N ILE A 649 16.60 3.71 14.10
CA ILE A 649 15.70 4.32 15.07
C ILE A 649 16.00 3.81 16.48
N ASP A 650 15.62 4.57 17.48
CA ASP A 650 15.75 4.24 18.90
C ASP A 650 14.50 3.55 19.46
N SER A 651 13.33 3.76 18.83
CA SER A 651 12.07 3.08 19.22
C SER A 651 11.13 2.83 18.07
N LEU A 652 10.46 1.68 18.11
CA LEU A 652 9.35 1.33 17.22
C LEU A 652 8.10 1.04 18.08
N GLY A 653 7.30 2.08 18.34
CA GLY A 653 6.10 2.04 19.15
C GLY A 653 4.93 1.40 18.42
N TYR A 654 4.73 0.10 18.61
CA TYR A 654 3.59 -0.61 18.01
C TYR A 654 2.27 -0.09 18.59
N TRP A 655 1.44 0.54 17.76
CA TRP A 655 0.11 1.02 18.10
C TRP A 655 -0.91 -0.09 17.88
N SER A 656 -1.37 -0.84 18.90
CA SER A 656 -1.13 -0.68 20.35
C SER A 656 -1.04 -2.05 21.04
N PHE A 657 -0.77 -2.10 22.35
CA PHE A 657 -0.66 -3.41 23.02
C PHE A 657 -2.02 -4.11 23.28
N THR A 658 -3.15 -3.39 23.27
CA THR A 658 -4.47 -3.95 23.65
C THR A 658 -5.63 -3.41 22.80
N ASP A 659 -6.62 -4.27 22.53
CA ASP A 659 -7.91 -3.87 21.94
C ASP A 659 -8.82 -3.13 22.93
N LEU A 660 -8.46 -3.05 24.21
CA LEU A 660 -9.22 -2.30 25.22
C LEU A 660 -8.97 -0.79 25.09
N MET A 661 -9.35 -0.22 23.95
CA MET A 661 -9.23 1.20 23.62
C MET A 661 -10.56 1.79 23.14
N GLU A 662 -10.73 3.10 23.31
CA GLU A 662 -12.01 3.79 23.12
C GLU A 662 -11.98 4.97 22.15
N GLU A 663 -10.96 5.11 21.28
CA GLU A 663 -11.02 6.09 20.17
C GLU A 663 -12.28 5.94 19.33
N HIS A 664 -12.71 4.69 19.18
CA HIS A 664 -13.97 4.27 18.61
C HIS A 664 -14.75 3.46 19.65
N LYS A 665 -16.05 3.27 19.39
CA LYS A 665 -16.83 2.31 20.18
C LYS A 665 -16.23 0.92 19.99
N LEU A 666 -15.95 0.24 21.11
CA LEU A 666 -15.36 -1.10 21.12
C LEU A 666 -16.11 -2.07 20.20
N GLY A 667 -15.34 -2.81 19.40
CA GLY A 667 -15.87 -3.83 18.49
C GLY A 667 -16.66 -4.92 19.22
N VAL A 668 -17.81 -5.30 18.66
CA VAL A 668 -18.71 -6.31 19.26
C VAL A 668 -18.13 -7.72 19.14
N SER A 669 -17.46 -8.05 18.03
CA SER A 669 -16.83 -9.37 17.83
C SER A 669 -15.58 -9.57 18.69
N HIS A 670 -15.26 -10.82 19.02
CA HIS A 670 -14.01 -11.19 19.69
C HIS A 670 -12.76 -10.87 18.85
N PHE A 671 -12.88 -10.97 17.52
CA PHE A 671 -11.83 -10.63 16.55
C PHE A 671 -12.41 -9.64 15.55
N HIS A 672 -12.23 -8.36 15.84
CA HIS A 672 -12.84 -7.27 15.08
C HIS A 672 -11.81 -6.42 14.33
N GLY A 673 -10.54 -6.84 14.25
CA GLY A 673 -9.49 -6.04 13.61
C GLY A 673 -8.95 -4.88 14.46
N GLY A 674 -9.13 -4.94 15.78
CA GLY A 674 -8.55 -3.95 16.69
C GLY A 674 -7.02 -3.96 16.64
N TYR A 675 -6.39 -2.84 16.99
CA TYR A 675 -4.94 -2.66 16.90
C TYR A 675 -4.12 -3.54 17.87
N GLY A 676 -4.75 -4.07 18.92
CA GLY A 676 -4.06 -4.64 20.06
C GLY A 676 -3.23 -5.87 19.74
N LEU A 677 -2.04 -6.00 20.35
CA LEU A 677 -1.34 -7.28 20.48
C LEU A 677 -2.18 -8.31 21.26
N ILE A 678 -3.00 -7.82 22.21
CA ILE A 678 -3.92 -8.63 23.01
C ILE A 678 -5.34 -8.19 22.70
N ASN A 679 -6.22 -9.15 22.41
CA ASN A 679 -7.62 -8.81 22.15
C ASN A 679 -8.38 -8.42 23.43
N LYS A 680 -9.62 -7.96 23.28
CA LYS A 680 -10.46 -7.51 24.42
C LYS A 680 -10.67 -8.58 25.50
N ASP A 681 -10.52 -9.88 25.19
CA ASP A 681 -10.72 -11.00 26.13
C ASP A 681 -9.42 -11.51 26.78
N GLY A 682 -8.28 -10.90 26.42
CA GLY A 682 -6.97 -11.33 26.87
C GLY A 682 -6.39 -12.47 26.04
N LEU A 683 -6.82 -12.65 24.79
CA LEU A 683 -6.22 -13.59 23.84
C LEU A 683 -5.02 -12.91 23.16
N LYS A 684 -3.86 -13.57 23.18
CA LYS A 684 -2.65 -13.08 22.52
C LYS A 684 -2.75 -13.30 21.02
N LYS A 685 -2.68 -12.23 20.22
CA LYS A 685 -2.73 -12.31 18.76
C LYS A 685 -1.39 -12.81 18.19
N PRO A 686 -1.32 -13.26 16.92
CA PRO A 686 -0.04 -13.61 16.29
C PRO A 686 1.02 -12.50 16.40
N SER A 687 0.61 -11.23 16.35
CA SER A 687 1.47 -10.07 16.53
C SER A 687 2.16 -10.03 17.90
N TYR A 688 1.46 -10.38 18.99
CA TYR A 688 2.06 -10.53 20.32
C TYR A 688 3.20 -11.55 20.30
N ASN A 689 2.93 -12.69 19.67
CA ASN A 689 3.89 -13.78 19.56
C ASN A 689 5.13 -13.37 18.75
N ALA A 690 4.99 -12.52 17.73
CA ALA A 690 6.14 -11.95 17.01
C ALA A 690 7.09 -11.20 17.94
N PHE A 691 6.59 -10.34 18.84
CA PHE A 691 7.42 -9.64 19.82
C PHE A 691 8.11 -10.60 20.81
N THR A 692 7.42 -11.66 21.25
CA THR A 692 8.06 -12.65 22.13
C THR A 692 9.18 -13.45 21.43
N LEU A 693 9.11 -13.62 20.10
CA LEU A 693 10.20 -14.21 19.30
C LEU A 693 11.34 -13.21 19.12
N LEU A 694 11.04 -11.95 18.82
CA LEU A 694 12.04 -10.89 18.67
C LEU A 694 12.82 -10.64 19.98
N LYS A 695 12.16 -10.72 21.15
CA LYS A 695 12.82 -10.65 22.47
C LYS A 695 13.96 -11.65 22.61
N LYS A 696 13.80 -12.85 22.05
CA LYS A 696 14.74 -13.97 22.19
C LYS A 696 16.00 -13.81 21.33
N LEU A 697 16.05 -12.88 20.39
CA LEU A 697 17.27 -12.59 19.64
C LEU A 697 18.39 -12.14 20.59
N GLY A 698 19.64 -12.37 20.22
CA GLY A 698 20.80 -11.92 20.99
C GLY A 698 21.04 -10.41 20.87
N THR A 699 22.20 -9.96 21.34
CA THR A 699 22.62 -8.55 21.35
C THR A 699 23.58 -8.20 20.22
N GLU A 700 24.07 -9.21 19.52
CA GLU A 700 25.02 -9.08 18.42
C GLU A 700 24.47 -9.76 17.16
N VAL A 701 24.38 -9.04 16.04
CA VAL A 701 24.06 -9.61 14.73
C VAL A 701 25.31 -10.26 14.15
N VAL A 702 25.29 -11.58 14.01
CA VAL A 702 26.36 -12.35 13.37
C VAL A 702 26.21 -12.32 11.86
N SER A 703 24.99 -12.50 11.37
CA SER A 703 24.66 -12.45 9.94
C SER A 703 23.18 -12.13 9.75
N GLN A 704 22.84 -11.44 8.67
CA GLN A 704 21.47 -11.12 8.30
C GLN A 704 21.33 -11.24 6.79
N GLY A 705 20.26 -11.90 6.35
CA GLY A 705 19.85 -11.94 4.95
C GLY A 705 18.47 -11.33 4.77
N GLU A 706 17.90 -11.48 3.58
CA GLU A 706 16.59 -10.90 3.24
C GLU A 706 15.44 -11.42 4.13
N ASN A 707 15.46 -12.71 4.49
CA ASN A 707 14.36 -13.38 5.19
C ASN A 707 14.82 -14.09 6.48
N PHE A 708 16.02 -13.76 6.99
CA PHE A 708 16.56 -14.36 8.21
C PHE A 708 17.56 -13.44 8.92
N ILE A 709 17.71 -13.66 10.22
CA ILE A 709 18.77 -13.08 11.05
C ILE A 709 19.38 -14.15 11.96
N ILE A 710 20.69 -14.05 12.15
CA ILE A 710 21.46 -14.84 13.10
C ILE A 710 22.07 -13.88 14.11
N THR A 711 21.73 -14.09 15.37
CA THR A 711 22.23 -13.30 16.49
C THR A 711 22.97 -14.18 17.48
N ARG A 712 23.82 -13.54 18.29
CA ARG A 712 24.62 -14.16 19.34
C ARG A 712 24.40 -13.44 20.66
N ASP A 713 24.39 -14.21 21.74
CA ASP A 713 24.42 -13.73 23.13
C ASP A 713 25.33 -14.65 23.95
N GLY A 714 26.53 -14.17 24.27
CA GLY A 714 27.62 -15.03 24.76
C GLY A 714 27.90 -16.19 23.79
N ASP A 715 27.88 -17.41 24.30
CA ASP A 715 28.07 -18.64 23.52
C ASP A 715 26.77 -19.20 22.90
N SER A 716 25.63 -18.52 23.13
CA SER A 716 24.33 -18.93 22.59
C SER A 716 24.07 -18.28 21.24
N ILE A 717 23.44 -19.03 20.34
CA ILE A 717 23.13 -18.61 18.96
C ILE A 717 21.63 -18.67 18.72
N GLN A 718 21.08 -17.64 18.07
CA GLN A 718 19.68 -17.59 17.68
C GLN A 718 19.55 -17.35 16.19
N VAL A 719 18.79 -18.21 15.53
CA VAL A 719 18.52 -18.16 14.09
C VAL A 719 17.02 -17.97 13.88
N LEU A 720 16.61 -16.77 13.46
CA LEU A 720 15.22 -16.46 13.14
C LEU A 720 15.07 -16.33 11.63
N ALA A 721 14.03 -16.93 11.08
CA ALA A 721 13.65 -16.77 9.68
C ALA A 721 12.13 -16.61 9.55
N TYR A 722 11.70 -15.87 8.53
CA TYR A 722 10.30 -15.53 8.31
C TYR A 722 9.97 -15.56 6.82
N ASN A 723 8.69 -15.72 6.49
CA ASN A 723 8.20 -15.70 5.12
C ASN A 723 7.06 -14.67 5.00
N TYR A 724 7.46 -13.39 4.95
CA TYR A 724 6.53 -12.28 4.80
C TYR A 724 5.90 -12.29 3.40
N THR A 725 4.59 -12.03 3.33
CA THR A 725 3.86 -11.91 2.06
C THR A 725 3.07 -10.62 2.07
N HIS A 726 3.35 -9.73 1.12
CA HIS A 726 2.65 -8.47 0.98
C HIS A 726 1.29 -8.62 0.27
N PHE A 727 0.48 -7.56 0.35
CA PHE A 727 -0.82 -7.48 -0.29
C PHE A 727 -0.73 -7.68 -1.81
N ASP A 728 -1.78 -8.26 -2.40
CA ASP A 728 -1.94 -8.27 -3.84
C ASP A 728 -2.24 -6.87 -4.40
N GLU A 729 -2.15 -6.73 -5.71
CA GLU A 729 -2.28 -5.43 -6.34
C GLU A 729 -3.72 -4.87 -6.34
N LEU A 730 -4.74 -5.67 -5.98
CA LEU A 730 -6.12 -5.17 -5.81
C LEU A 730 -6.25 -4.52 -4.44
N PHE A 731 -5.89 -5.26 -3.39
CA PHE A 731 -6.01 -4.77 -2.03
C PHE A 731 -5.12 -3.55 -1.78
N LYS A 732 -3.91 -3.54 -2.37
CA LYS A 732 -3.04 -2.35 -2.32
C LYS A 732 -3.71 -1.09 -2.84
N HIS A 733 -4.66 -1.21 -3.76
CA HIS A 733 -5.39 -0.07 -4.33
C HIS A 733 -6.84 -0.04 -3.80
N GLY A 734 -7.05 -0.31 -2.51
CA GLY A 734 -8.33 -0.07 -1.83
C GLY A 734 -9.44 -1.08 -2.07
N GLU A 735 -9.24 -2.14 -2.86
CA GLU A 735 -10.25 -3.19 -3.05
C GLU A 735 -10.29 -4.15 -1.85
N SER A 736 -11.25 -3.94 -0.96
CA SER A 736 -11.40 -4.69 0.29
C SER A 736 -12.58 -5.67 0.33
N SER A 737 -13.34 -5.83 -0.77
CA SER A 737 -14.56 -6.66 -0.79
C SER A 737 -14.34 -8.15 -0.47
N HIS A 738 -13.10 -8.63 -0.57
CA HIS A 738 -12.71 -9.99 -0.21
C HIS A 738 -12.35 -10.17 1.27
N LEU A 739 -12.18 -9.08 2.03
CA LEU A 739 -12.07 -9.15 3.47
C LEU A 739 -13.44 -9.41 4.10
N SER A 740 -13.48 -10.37 5.00
CA SER A 740 -14.62 -10.64 5.85
C SER A 740 -14.15 -11.15 7.21
N ASN A 741 -15.07 -11.24 8.17
CA ASN A 741 -14.75 -11.79 9.49
C ASN A 741 -14.16 -13.20 9.45
N LYS A 742 -14.40 -13.96 8.36
CA LYS A 742 -13.97 -15.37 8.20
C LYS A 742 -12.88 -15.58 7.16
N ASP A 743 -12.81 -14.74 6.13
CA ASP A 743 -11.72 -14.76 5.15
C ASP A 743 -10.94 -13.45 5.21
N ARG A 744 -9.68 -13.56 5.65
CA ARG A 744 -8.75 -12.44 5.82
C ARG A 744 -7.43 -12.64 5.09
N TYR A 745 -7.29 -13.72 4.31
CA TYR A 745 -6.03 -14.08 3.66
C TYR A 745 -6.11 -14.07 2.13
N SER A 746 -7.30 -13.89 1.54
CA SER A 746 -7.47 -13.84 0.08
C SER A 746 -6.91 -12.58 -0.57
N ILE A 747 -6.53 -11.57 0.20
CA ILE A 747 -5.99 -10.26 -0.22
C ILE A 747 -4.46 -10.20 -0.40
N TYR A 748 -3.76 -11.32 -0.18
CA TYR A 748 -2.31 -11.40 -0.28
C TYR A 748 -1.87 -12.05 -1.58
N LYS A 749 -0.65 -11.70 -2.03
CA LYS A 749 -0.01 -12.38 -3.17
C LYS A 749 0.16 -13.88 -2.85
N HIS A 750 0.04 -14.75 -3.85
CA HIS A 750 0.41 -16.15 -3.65
C HIS A 750 1.92 -16.23 -3.38
N LYS A 751 2.33 -16.93 -2.32
CA LYS A 751 3.74 -17.16 -1.99
C LYS A 751 3.94 -18.58 -1.49
N ASP A 752 4.94 -19.26 -2.04
CA ASP A 752 5.28 -20.63 -1.68
C ASP A 752 6.01 -20.71 -0.33
N ASP A 753 6.06 -21.92 0.24
CA ASP A 753 6.82 -22.18 1.46
C ASP A 753 8.32 -21.88 1.22
N LEU A 754 8.91 -21.03 2.06
CA LEU A 754 10.33 -20.68 2.03
C LEU A 754 11.16 -21.79 2.68
N LYS A 755 12.19 -22.28 1.97
CA LYS A 755 13.18 -23.20 2.53
C LYS A 755 14.46 -22.45 2.92
N VAL A 756 14.84 -22.52 4.18
CA VAL A 756 16.07 -21.91 4.71
C VAL A 756 16.97 -23.00 5.25
N GLN A 757 18.22 -23.03 4.78
CA GLN A 757 19.29 -23.90 5.24
C GLN A 757 20.51 -23.07 5.66
N ILE A 758 20.81 -23.06 6.94
CA ILE A 758 21.93 -22.31 7.53
C ILE A 758 22.89 -23.29 8.17
N ASN A 759 24.12 -23.37 7.65
CA ASN A 759 25.18 -24.18 8.24
C ASN A 759 26.01 -23.30 9.17
N LEU A 760 25.86 -23.51 10.47
CA LEU A 760 26.65 -22.86 11.51
C LEU A 760 27.98 -23.61 11.66
N THR A 761 29.10 -22.91 11.54
CA THR A 761 30.45 -23.47 11.74
C THR A 761 31.11 -22.89 12.98
N GLU A 762 32.21 -23.50 13.43
CA GLU A 762 32.94 -23.11 14.64
C GLU A 762 32.11 -23.16 15.93
N ILE A 763 31.10 -24.04 15.96
CA ILE A 763 30.20 -24.24 17.09
C ILE A 763 30.40 -25.65 17.64
N ALA A 764 30.71 -25.75 18.95
CA ALA A 764 31.01 -27.04 19.58
C ALA A 764 30.57 -27.09 21.05
N GLY A 765 30.22 -28.29 21.49
CA GLY A 765 29.82 -28.63 22.86
C GLY A 765 28.34 -28.92 23.02
N GLU A 766 27.86 -28.86 24.27
CA GLU A 766 26.47 -29.16 24.60
C GLU A 766 25.58 -27.92 24.56
N TYR A 767 24.42 -28.06 23.93
CA TYR A 767 23.43 -27.02 23.79
C TYR A 767 22.05 -27.54 24.14
N LYS A 768 21.21 -26.67 24.70
CA LYS A 768 19.76 -26.85 24.70
C LYS A 768 19.22 -26.22 23.42
N LEU A 769 18.70 -27.07 22.53
CA LEU A 769 18.07 -26.67 21.29
C LEU A 769 16.58 -26.45 21.52
N THR A 770 16.11 -25.21 21.36
CA THR A 770 14.68 -24.89 21.33
C THR A 770 14.29 -24.40 19.94
N LYS A 771 13.25 -24.99 19.35
CA LYS A 771 12.65 -24.53 18.09
C LYS A 771 11.27 -23.97 18.36
N TYR A 772 11.00 -22.76 17.86
CA TYR A 772 9.72 -22.09 17.93
C TYR A 772 9.11 -21.97 16.53
N GLN A 773 7.79 -22.09 16.44
CA GLN A 773 7.03 -21.96 15.19
C GLN A 773 5.78 -21.12 15.42
N LEU A 774 5.60 -20.12 14.57
CA LEU A 774 4.42 -19.26 14.49
C LEU A 774 3.94 -19.24 13.05
N ASP A 775 2.73 -19.71 12.80
CA ASP A 775 2.04 -19.65 11.51
C ASP A 775 0.54 -19.87 11.72
N ARG A 776 -0.25 -19.94 10.64
CA ARG A 776 -1.69 -20.11 10.71
C ARG A 776 -2.16 -21.36 11.47
N ASN A 777 -1.32 -22.38 11.59
CA ASN A 777 -1.63 -23.61 12.31
C ASN A 777 -0.98 -23.68 13.70
N HIS A 778 -0.14 -22.70 14.07
CA HIS A 778 0.64 -22.72 15.30
C HIS A 778 0.76 -21.32 15.90
N GLY A 779 0.17 -21.08 17.07
CA GLY A 779 0.26 -19.78 17.76
C GLY A 779 -0.58 -18.66 17.11
N SER A 780 -1.56 -19.01 16.27
CA SER A 780 -2.55 -18.08 15.72
C SER A 780 -3.92 -18.29 16.33
N VAL A 781 -4.27 -17.46 17.31
CA VAL A 781 -5.56 -17.56 18.00
C VAL A 781 -6.75 -17.19 17.11
N TYR A 782 -6.54 -16.32 16.10
CA TYR A 782 -7.57 -16.00 15.12
C TYR A 782 -7.89 -17.21 14.23
N ASP A 783 -6.86 -17.85 13.65
CA ASP A 783 -7.05 -19.02 12.80
C ASP A 783 -7.68 -20.18 13.61
N GLU A 784 -7.33 -20.32 14.90
CA GLU A 784 -7.98 -21.31 15.76
C GLU A 784 -9.45 -20.97 16.08
N TRP A 785 -9.76 -19.69 16.29
CA TRP A 785 -11.14 -19.25 16.43
C TRP A 785 -11.97 -19.52 15.15
N ILE A 786 -11.36 -19.39 13.97
CA ILE A 786 -11.97 -19.81 12.69
C ILE A 786 -12.19 -21.32 12.66
N ASN A 787 -11.23 -22.14 13.12
CA ASN A 787 -11.37 -23.60 13.20
C ASN A 787 -12.52 -24.03 14.12
N MET A 788 -12.80 -23.27 15.18
CA MET A 788 -13.96 -23.44 16.06
C MET A 788 -15.30 -23.03 15.41
N GLY A 789 -15.28 -22.52 14.18
CA GLY A 789 -16.47 -22.04 13.47
C GLY A 789 -16.77 -20.56 13.67
N ALA A 790 -15.82 -19.79 14.21
CA ALA A 790 -15.94 -18.36 14.53
C ALA A 790 -17.09 -18.02 15.51
N PRO A 791 -17.15 -18.65 16.70
CA PRO A 791 -18.22 -18.40 17.66
C PRO A 791 -18.12 -16.98 18.27
N GLU A 792 -19.22 -16.23 18.26
CA GLU A 792 -19.31 -14.89 18.87
C GLU A 792 -19.85 -14.88 20.31
N ASN A 793 -20.48 -15.98 20.74
CA ASN A 793 -21.00 -16.15 22.09
C ASN A 793 -20.19 -17.22 22.83
N MET A 794 -18.89 -16.96 23.03
CA MET A 794 -18.00 -17.95 23.66
C MET A 794 -18.18 -18.03 25.17
N THR A 795 -18.24 -19.25 25.68
CA THR A 795 -18.16 -19.56 27.10
C THR A 795 -16.76 -19.28 27.65
N LYS A 796 -16.63 -19.17 28.97
CA LYS A 796 -15.32 -19.05 29.63
C LYS A 796 -14.38 -20.23 29.32
N SER A 797 -14.93 -21.43 29.11
CA SER A 797 -14.14 -22.62 28.76
C SER A 797 -13.55 -22.50 27.35
N GLU A 798 -14.33 -22.02 26.39
CA GLU A 798 -13.88 -21.79 25.01
C GLU A 798 -12.83 -20.68 24.94
N ILE A 799 -13.03 -19.58 25.68
CA ILE A 799 -12.00 -18.53 25.81
C ILE A 799 -10.72 -19.10 26.44
N SER A 800 -10.84 -19.96 27.45
CA SER A 800 -9.67 -20.57 28.10
C SER A 800 -8.94 -21.54 27.17
N TYR A 801 -9.67 -22.28 26.33
CA TYR A 801 -9.10 -23.09 25.26
C TYR A 801 -8.31 -22.23 24.27
N LEU A 802 -8.90 -21.14 23.76
CA LEU A 802 -8.21 -20.21 22.86
C LEU A 802 -6.98 -19.56 23.52
N LYS A 803 -7.02 -19.26 24.81
CA LYS A 803 -5.83 -18.79 25.55
C LYS A 803 -4.69 -19.79 25.50
N ALA A 804 -4.97 -21.09 25.68
CA ALA A 804 -3.96 -22.13 25.57
C ALA A 804 -3.41 -22.25 24.13
N GLN A 805 -4.25 -22.07 23.12
CA GLN A 805 -3.85 -22.11 21.69
C GLN A 805 -3.12 -20.84 21.23
N SER A 806 -3.23 -19.74 21.99
CA SER A 806 -2.53 -18.48 21.69
C SER A 806 -1.03 -18.51 22.01
N GLU A 807 -0.55 -19.54 22.70
CA GLU A 807 0.88 -19.70 23.02
C GLU A 807 1.69 -20.22 21.81
N ILE A 808 2.95 -19.81 21.70
CA ILE A 808 3.83 -20.24 20.61
C ILE A 808 4.16 -21.72 20.72
N HIS A 809 3.99 -22.46 19.61
CA HIS A 809 4.43 -23.83 19.51
C HIS A 809 5.96 -23.94 19.64
N LYS A 810 6.44 -24.82 20.52
CA LYS A 810 7.87 -25.04 20.72
C LYS A 810 8.23 -26.51 20.94
N THR A 811 9.43 -26.88 20.51
CA THR A 811 10.06 -28.16 20.85
C THR A 811 11.42 -27.91 21.50
N VAL A 812 11.80 -28.76 22.46
CA VAL A 812 13.04 -28.62 23.23
C VAL A 812 13.75 -29.96 23.25
N ARG A 813 15.05 -29.97 23.00
CA ARG A 813 15.91 -31.14 23.19
C ARG A 813 17.34 -30.74 23.51
N ASP A 814 18.10 -31.66 24.07
CA ASP A 814 19.54 -31.52 24.21
C ASP A 814 20.23 -31.88 22.90
N GLN A 815 21.32 -31.17 22.60
CA GLN A 815 22.06 -31.29 21.36
C GLN A 815 23.56 -31.18 21.65
N VAL A 816 24.30 -32.26 21.37
CA VAL A 816 25.76 -32.24 21.30
C VAL A 816 26.16 -31.85 19.88
N ILE A 817 27.07 -30.89 19.75
CA ILE A 817 27.58 -30.39 18.47
C ILE A 817 29.10 -30.57 18.47
N GLU A 818 29.66 -31.26 17.47
CA GLU A 818 31.10 -31.49 17.39
C GLU A 818 31.86 -30.27 16.83
N SER A 819 31.37 -29.70 15.72
CA SER A 819 32.02 -28.56 15.05
C SER A 819 31.07 -27.72 14.19
N GLN A 820 29.99 -28.31 13.68
CA GLN A 820 29.04 -27.66 12.80
C GLN A 820 27.60 -28.08 13.13
N PHE A 821 26.64 -27.21 12.88
CA PHE A 821 25.22 -27.48 13.05
C PHE A 821 24.40 -26.93 11.88
N ASN A 822 23.60 -27.78 11.27
CA ASN A 822 22.73 -27.40 10.15
C ASN A 822 21.32 -27.08 10.66
N VAL A 823 20.89 -25.84 10.45
CA VAL A 823 19.54 -25.36 10.71
C VAL A 823 18.74 -25.44 9.41
N GLU A 824 17.79 -26.36 9.36
CA GLU A 824 16.85 -26.50 8.25
C GLU A 824 15.44 -26.10 8.67
N MET A 825 14.84 -25.19 7.90
CA MET A 825 13.50 -24.67 8.14
C MET A 825 12.71 -24.65 6.82
N THR A 826 11.47 -25.12 6.87
CA THR A 826 10.45 -24.83 5.85
C THR A 826 9.39 -23.95 6.51
N ILE A 827 9.16 -22.77 5.94
CA ILE A 827 8.39 -21.69 6.55
C ILE A 827 7.23 -21.35 5.59
N PRO A 828 5.97 -21.66 5.96
CA PRO A 828 4.83 -21.32 5.12
C PRO A 828 4.69 -19.80 4.97
N ALA A 829 3.94 -19.34 3.96
CA ALA A 829 3.57 -17.93 3.85
C ALA A 829 2.96 -17.42 5.17
N HIS A 830 3.36 -16.21 5.59
CA HIS A 830 3.05 -15.62 6.90
C HIS A 830 3.59 -16.40 8.11
N GLY A 831 4.58 -17.27 7.90
CA GLY A 831 5.20 -18.07 8.96
C GLY A 831 6.50 -17.45 9.49
N ILE A 832 6.83 -17.75 10.75
CA ILE A 832 8.08 -17.42 11.42
C ILE A 832 8.59 -18.67 12.14
N LYS A 833 9.90 -18.93 12.03
CA LYS A 833 10.60 -19.95 12.81
C LYS A 833 11.80 -19.35 13.50
N LEU A 834 12.01 -19.75 14.75
CA LEU A 834 13.18 -19.36 15.53
C LEU A 834 13.82 -20.62 16.10
N VAL A 835 15.13 -20.74 15.92
CA VAL A 835 15.97 -21.76 16.55
C VAL A 835 16.90 -21.09 17.54
N VAL A 836 16.85 -21.52 18.79
CA VAL A 836 17.73 -21.05 19.87
C VAL A 836 18.62 -22.22 20.30
N LEU A 837 19.93 -22.03 20.22
CA LEU A 837 20.95 -22.91 20.76
C LEU A 837 21.51 -22.24 22.02
N GLU A 838 21.00 -22.63 23.19
CA GLU A 838 21.48 -22.11 24.49
C GLU A 838 22.66 -22.98 24.95
N LYS A 839 23.84 -22.38 25.15
CA LYS A 839 25.03 -23.10 25.60
C LYS A 839 24.81 -23.71 26.99
N LYS A 840 25.18 -24.99 27.16
CA LYS A 840 25.27 -25.64 28.48
C LYS A 840 26.72 -25.66 28.96
N TYR A 841 26.91 -25.45 30.26
CA TYR A 841 28.20 -25.46 30.95
C TYR A 841 28.24 -26.53 32.04
#